data_AF-A0AAV1HJG1-F1
#
_entry.id   AF-A0AAV1HJG1-F1
#
_cell.length_a   1.000
_cell.length_b   1.000
_cell.length_c   1.000
_cell.angle_alpha   90.00
_cell.angle_beta   90.00
_cell.angle_gamma   90.00
#
_symmetry.space_group_name_H-M   'P 1'
#
loop_
_entity.id
_entity.type
_entity.pdbx_description
1 polymer ?
#
loop_
_entity_poly.entity_id
_entity_poly.type
_entity_poly.pdbx_seq_one_letter_code
_entity_poly.pdbx_strand_id
1 'polypeptide(L)'
;MAMDLGFYLSVALLLSVWTSSKCDQIPNEVLQMECHDRFLMIAVDLSFTGPEPYFEAVDETGVYPITTQYAVECGYLIRVLPVPGRVQLRASFFSCHTDNQDDEVFTFSFNLVATHGGQEVTYALNKTCSPSLPWAPREVSCELYYMEVSVRSDVACPSGTKRDDWDGTVQTAYTAATSDWQVMFQGENPVPMNLTEAREKGYVFDLTDGRLVFRTQYGQPDSFSTEMNGVPVEVVHATLFSRQSWVVLMVDLVAACSMDQGSFDGSGYMTWATPEVLHPLVSNQQHQIQINIGVDGELVENSDAEDRGYIVEKHNTTVQISIPYDAEGGYRKSFVSGDLFEYYVFDLYLEELSMNEDQVDTRLRCQRTLATPLLPRPLFTENRTVLEEQTFTVYLGDVPEDVGLAAVHLNGQEFTVPFTNTSSFTITKVVHPNNTHGYTLKVPFDDPVVVKQFSKEAALMQQSLDINFTLTVLPENEPFFHLASVMMLTDVSPPVFDAVCSESGIRFRLDHRPFDHLWVICIGTEPLTPELAAHHGYIMSNDSQTLLLEVPLFTYGYEYKDVSLKGFLGTYEILIQDCETSEVQGSTVKTCPFTTTEFIMCSTDGRMTAVADLSLTIPSGGVPARTNLIDKYCGPKETDDTRALFSFPLNSCGSTIKLGKEYVTYENEIFFSKKLRALKNPADSTDDVDRVTLQCTYSLAGLHRLFSVYRFESDSEGVGRIMHSALSRAGPLSPTMEPTIVSTTRRPRRPVSIRPGYYPQAQHIKVSSYLRNLSKKGARGTSQVKDVLSF
;
A
#
# COMPACT_ATOMS: atom_id res chain seq x y z
N MET A 1 -1.29 -108.19 -8.97
CA MET A 1 -0.20 -108.23 -9.99
C MET A 1 -0.37 -106.93 -10.77
N ALA A 2 0.53 -105.94 -10.78
CA ALA A 2 1.95 -105.91 -10.48
C ALA A 2 2.38 -104.55 -9.86
N MET A 3 3.51 -104.59 -9.14
CA MET A 3 4.59 -103.58 -8.89
C MET A 3 4.28 -102.11 -9.19
N ASP A 4 4.40 -101.13 -8.28
CA ASP A 4 5.45 -100.74 -7.31
C ASP A 4 6.67 -99.99 -7.91
N LEU A 5 7.13 -98.97 -7.16
CA LEU A 5 8.13 -97.90 -7.36
C LEU A 5 7.72 -96.72 -8.30
N GLY A 6 7.67 -95.45 -7.90
CA GLY A 6 8.06 -94.76 -6.66
C GLY A 6 8.84 -93.47 -6.99
N PHE A 7 8.28 -92.29 -6.70
CA PHE A 7 8.86 -91.14 -5.96
C PHE A 7 8.25 -89.77 -6.33
N TYR A 8 7.87 -89.05 -5.27
CA TYR A 8 7.32 -87.69 -5.19
C TYR A 8 8.36 -86.61 -5.51
N LEU A 9 7.96 -85.47 -6.10
CA LEU A 9 7.93 -84.12 -5.46
C LEU A 9 7.62 -83.01 -6.50
N SER A 10 6.54 -82.28 -6.24
CA SER A 10 6.35 -80.82 -6.41
C SER A 10 7.27 -80.03 -7.36
N VAL A 11 6.73 -79.62 -8.51
CA VAL A 11 7.21 -78.46 -9.27
C VAL A 11 6.45 -77.23 -8.78
N ALA A 12 7.12 -76.43 -7.94
CA ALA A 12 6.69 -75.07 -7.64
C ALA A 12 6.96 -74.20 -8.87
N LEU A 13 5.90 -73.83 -9.59
CA LEU A 13 5.90 -72.76 -10.58
C LEU A 13 5.99 -71.43 -9.81
N LEU A 14 7.22 -70.95 -9.58
CA LEU A 14 7.49 -69.57 -9.24
C LEU A 14 7.23 -68.72 -10.50
N LEU A 15 5.97 -68.30 -10.66
CA LEU A 15 5.64 -67.10 -11.41
C LEU A 15 6.21 -65.93 -10.60
N SER A 16 7.49 -65.59 -10.86
CA SER A 16 8.03 -64.31 -10.46
C SER A 16 7.22 -63.24 -11.19
N VAL A 17 6.37 -62.56 -10.43
CA VAL A 17 5.72 -61.32 -10.79
C VAL A 17 6.82 -60.36 -11.22
N TRP A 18 7.03 -60.21 -12.53
CA TRP A 18 7.60 -58.98 -13.06
C TRP A 18 6.58 -57.90 -12.73
N THR A 19 6.84 -57.18 -11.63
CA THR A 19 6.30 -55.85 -11.47
C THR A 19 6.81 -55.07 -12.67
N SER A 20 5.93 -54.82 -13.63
CA SER A 20 6.14 -53.78 -14.63
C SER A 20 6.43 -52.50 -13.86
N SER A 21 7.70 -52.13 -13.76
CA SER A 21 8.09 -50.77 -13.40
C SER A 21 7.33 -49.88 -14.39
N LYS A 22 6.44 -49.05 -13.86
CA LYS A 22 5.99 -47.88 -14.62
C LYS A 22 7.27 -47.14 -14.97
N CYS A 23 7.60 -47.03 -16.24
CA CYS A 23 8.53 -46.00 -16.68
C CYS A 23 7.82 -44.69 -16.41
N ASP A 24 8.06 -44.09 -15.24
CA ASP A 24 7.66 -42.71 -14.99
C ASP A 24 8.45 -41.88 -16.00
N GLN A 25 7.74 -41.33 -16.99
CA GLN A 25 8.35 -40.51 -18.03
C GLN A 25 8.42 -39.08 -17.51
N ILE A 26 9.58 -38.44 -17.69
CA ILE A 26 9.71 -37.01 -17.42
C ILE A 26 8.82 -36.25 -18.42
N PRO A 27 7.96 -35.32 -17.98
CA PRO A 27 7.19 -34.50 -18.90
C PRO A 27 8.10 -33.71 -19.86
N ASN A 28 7.77 -33.68 -21.15
CA ASN A 28 8.58 -32.97 -22.15
C ASN A 28 8.74 -31.47 -21.89
N GLU A 29 7.86 -30.86 -21.09
CA GLU A 29 7.92 -29.44 -20.75
C GLU A 29 9.05 -29.10 -19.77
N VAL A 30 9.51 -30.08 -18.97
CA VAL A 30 10.52 -29.89 -17.91
C VAL A 30 11.88 -30.51 -18.25
N LEU A 31 12.00 -31.15 -19.42
CA LEU A 31 13.22 -31.80 -19.91
C LEU A 31 13.55 -31.30 -21.32
N GLN A 32 14.73 -30.71 -21.45
CA GLN A 32 15.32 -30.33 -22.73
C GLN A 32 16.51 -31.25 -23.00
N MET A 33 16.57 -31.82 -24.20
CA MET A 33 17.61 -32.77 -24.59
C MET A 33 17.98 -32.59 -26.06
N GLU A 34 19.07 -31.86 -26.28
CA GLU A 34 19.43 -31.26 -27.56
C GLU A 34 20.85 -31.62 -27.98
N CYS A 35 20.99 -32.02 -29.24
CA CYS A 35 22.29 -32.26 -29.85
C CYS A 35 22.80 -30.95 -30.43
N HIS A 36 23.84 -30.39 -29.82
CA HIS A 36 24.60 -29.28 -30.41
C HIS A 36 25.74 -29.84 -31.27
N ASP A 37 26.49 -28.97 -31.95
CA ASP A 37 27.48 -29.37 -32.97
C ASP A 37 28.51 -30.41 -32.44
N ARG A 38 28.94 -30.33 -31.17
CA ARG A 38 29.97 -31.24 -30.57
C ARG A 38 29.66 -31.76 -29.17
N PHE A 39 28.47 -31.50 -28.66
CA PHE A 39 28.07 -31.95 -27.34
C PHE A 39 26.56 -32.20 -27.28
N LEU A 40 26.15 -33.13 -26.43
CA LEU A 40 24.77 -33.27 -26.01
C LEU A 40 24.53 -32.36 -24.81
N MET A 41 23.42 -31.62 -24.82
CA MET A 41 22.93 -30.86 -23.68
C MET A 41 21.65 -31.50 -23.15
N ILE A 42 21.60 -31.69 -21.83
CA ILE A 42 20.41 -32.11 -21.09
C ILE A 42 20.15 -31.05 -20.03
N ALA A 43 18.99 -30.42 -20.04
CA ALA A 43 18.56 -29.49 -18.99
C ALA A 43 17.22 -29.95 -18.40
N VAL A 44 17.11 -29.93 -17.08
CA VAL A 44 15.92 -30.40 -16.34
C VAL A 44 15.54 -29.39 -15.27
N ASP A 45 14.25 -29.05 -15.17
CA ASP A 45 13.76 -28.11 -14.14
C ASP A 45 13.96 -28.67 -12.72
N LEU A 46 14.57 -27.87 -11.84
CA LEU A 46 14.78 -28.21 -10.43
C LEU A 46 13.46 -28.39 -9.68
N SER A 47 12.41 -27.71 -10.11
CA SER A 47 11.05 -27.87 -9.57
C SER A 47 10.51 -29.29 -9.77
N PHE A 48 10.95 -29.97 -10.84
CA PHE A 48 10.67 -31.37 -11.07
C PHE A 48 11.63 -32.25 -10.26
N THR A 49 12.94 -32.04 -10.40
CA THR A 49 13.93 -32.98 -9.84
C THR A 49 13.99 -33.03 -8.32
N GLY A 50 13.49 -31.99 -7.64
CA GLY A 50 13.68 -31.83 -6.20
C GLY A 50 15.13 -31.47 -5.83
N PRO A 51 15.47 -31.52 -4.54
CA PRO A 51 16.78 -31.09 -4.06
C PRO A 51 17.90 -32.04 -4.54
N GLU A 52 19.03 -31.44 -4.91
CA GLU A 52 20.32 -32.11 -5.22
C GLU A 52 20.22 -33.26 -6.25
N PRO A 53 19.70 -33.02 -7.47
CA PRO A 53 19.76 -34.03 -8.51
C PRO A 53 21.18 -34.32 -8.96
N TYR A 54 21.42 -35.56 -9.41
CA TYR A 54 22.68 -35.94 -10.02
C TYR A 54 22.46 -36.84 -11.24
N PHE A 55 23.50 -36.93 -12.08
CA PHE A 55 23.50 -37.74 -13.29
C PHE A 55 24.44 -38.94 -13.13
N GLU A 56 24.07 -40.05 -13.75
CA GLU A 56 24.92 -41.21 -13.95
C GLU A 56 25.05 -41.48 -15.45
N ALA A 57 26.24 -41.83 -15.91
CA ALA A 57 26.45 -42.32 -17.26
C ALA A 57 26.24 -43.84 -17.31
N VAL A 58 25.69 -44.34 -18.41
CA VAL A 58 25.35 -45.75 -18.58
C VAL A 58 25.96 -46.26 -19.87
N ASP A 59 26.66 -47.40 -19.79
CA ASP A 59 27.17 -48.12 -20.95
C ASP A 59 27.00 -49.63 -20.79
N GLU A 60 27.60 -50.42 -21.69
CA GLU A 60 27.54 -51.89 -21.63
C GLU A 60 28.21 -52.49 -20.38
N THR A 61 29.11 -51.74 -19.75
CA THR A 61 29.94 -52.18 -18.62
C THR A 61 29.34 -51.81 -17.26
N GLY A 62 28.46 -50.81 -17.20
CA GLY A 62 27.71 -50.51 -15.99
C GLY A 62 27.09 -49.12 -15.93
N VAL A 63 26.90 -48.65 -14.69
CA VAL A 63 26.35 -47.33 -14.35
C VAL A 63 27.37 -46.58 -13.51
N TYR A 64 27.65 -45.34 -13.88
CA TYR A 64 28.77 -44.54 -13.36
C TYR A 64 28.29 -43.17 -12.88
N PRO A 65 28.38 -42.87 -11.57
CA PRO A 65 27.97 -41.56 -11.06
C PRO A 65 28.92 -40.47 -11.58
N ILE A 66 28.36 -39.40 -12.14
CA ILE A 66 29.13 -38.28 -12.69
C ILE A 66 29.47 -37.30 -11.56
N THR A 67 30.56 -37.60 -10.85
CA THR A 67 31.14 -36.69 -9.83
C THR A 67 31.90 -35.54 -10.49
N THR A 68 32.21 -34.46 -9.76
CA THR A 68 32.95 -33.30 -10.32
C THR A 68 34.30 -33.69 -10.95
N GLN A 69 35.08 -34.55 -10.28
CA GLN A 69 36.37 -35.00 -10.82
C GLN A 69 36.16 -35.90 -12.04
N TYR A 70 35.23 -36.85 -11.94
CA TYR A 70 34.93 -37.77 -13.03
C TYR A 70 34.37 -37.05 -14.25
N ALA A 71 33.59 -35.99 -14.03
CA ALA A 71 33.05 -35.15 -15.09
C ALA A 71 34.16 -34.56 -15.96
N VAL A 72 35.17 -33.97 -15.33
CA VAL A 72 36.29 -33.37 -16.06
C VAL A 72 37.12 -34.43 -16.80
N GLU A 73 37.44 -35.55 -16.16
CA GLU A 73 38.19 -36.64 -16.80
C GLU A 73 37.44 -37.20 -18.03
N CYS A 74 36.11 -37.29 -17.93
CA CYS A 74 35.27 -37.93 -18.93
C CYS A 74 34.53 -37.00 -19.89
N GLY A 75 34.79 -35.70 -19.88
CA GLY A 75 34.21 -34.77 -20.86
C GLY A 75 32.75 -34.39 -20.56
N TYR A 76 32.38 -34.35 -19.29
CA TYR A 76 31.09 -33.88 -18.80
C TYR A 76 31.21 -32.53 -18.10
N LEU A 77 30.16 -31.73 -18.16
CA LEU A 77 29.98 -30.51 -17.39
C LEU A 77 28.60 -30.56 -16.74
N ILE A 78 28.53 -30.48 -15.42
CA ILE A 78 27.28 -30.36 -14.68
C ILE A 78 27.25 -28.99 -14.01
N ARG A 79 26.18 -28.24 -14.23
CA ARG A 79 25.95 -26.95 -13.58
C ARG A 79 24.49 -26.76 -13.21
N VAL A 80 24.26 -26.07 -12.10
CA VAL A 80 22.93 -25.60 -11.71
C VAL A 80 22.79 -24.17 -12.23
N LEU A 81 21.75 -23.93 -13.01
CA LEU A 81 21.36 -22.62 -13.54
C LEU A 81 20.25 -22.07 -12.64
N PRO A 82 20.55 -21.17 -11.68
CA PRO A 82 19.58 -20.71 -10.67
C PRO A 82 18.38 -19.99 -11.30
N VAL A 83 18.59 -19.34 -12.44
CA VAL A 83 17.56 -18.85 -13.34
C VAL A 83 17.91 -19.43 -14.71
N PRO A 84 17.06 -20.28 -15.30
CA PRO A 84 15.63 -20.50 -15.02
C PRO A 84 15.29 -21.50 -13.89
N GLY A 85 16.27 -21.98 -13.11
CA GLY A 85 16.05 -22.99 -12.08
C GLY A 85 16.14 -24.39 -12.66
N ARG A 86 17.21 -24.66 -13.42
CA ARG A 86 17.48 -25.94 -14.10
C ARG A 86 18.80 -26.52 -13.66
N VAL A 87 18.92 -27.85 -13.68
CA VAL A 87 20.22 -28.52 -13.72
C VAL A 87 20.54 -28.85 -15.17
N GLN A 88 21.76 -28.54 -15.60
CA GLN A 88 22.24 -28.80 -16.95
C GLN A 88 23.45 -29.74 -16.93
N LEU A 89 23.38 -30.81 -17.72
CA LEU A 89 24.49 -31.68 -18.09
C LEU A 89 24.88 -31.37 -19.54
N ARG A 90 26.16 -31.15 -19.81
CA ARG A 90 26.73 -31.15 -21.16
C ARG A 90 27.75 -32.28 -21.27
N ALA A 91 27.64 -33.07 -22.33
CA ALA A 91 28.51 -34.22 -22.59
C ALA A 91 29.18 -34.06 -23.95
N SER A 92 30.52 -34.07 -23.97
CA SER A 92 31.29 -34.11 -25.22
C SER A 92 30.89 -35.33 -26.05
N PHE A 93 30.93 -35.21 -27.38
CA PHE A 93 30.78 -36.36 -28.26
C PHE A 93 31.84 -37.44 -28.00
N PHE A 94 33.00 -37.05 -27.45
CA PHE A 94 34.05 -37.97 -27.00
C PHE A 94 34.02 -38.26 -25.49
N SER A 95 32.84 -38.16 -24.85
CA SER A 95 32.73 -38.50 -23.43
C SER A 95 32.92 -40.01 -23.18
N CYS A 96 33.43 -40.39 -22.00
CA CYS A 96 33.90 -41.76 -21.71
C CYS A 96 32.90 -42.89 -22.02
N HIS A 97 31.60 -42.62 -21.89
CA HIS A 97 30.53 -43.63 -22.00
C HIS A 97 29.66 -43.45 -23.24
N THR A 98 30.09 -42.61 -24.18
CA THR A 98 29.41 -42.46 -25.46
C THR A 98 29.71 -43.67 -26.35
N ASP A 99 28.67 -44.31 -26.87
CA ASP A 99 28.84 -45.24 -28.00
C ASP A 99 29.10 -44.42 -29.27
N ASN A 100 30.33 -44.48 -29.76
CA ASN A 100 30.79 -43.73 -30.92
C ASN A 100 30.94 -44.68 -32.12
N GLN A 101 30.17 -44.43 -33.18
CA GLN A 101 30.24 -45.15 -34.44
C GLN A 101 30.87 -44.25 -35.49
N ASP A 102 32.14 -44.53 -35.82
CA ASP A 102 32.92 -43.90 -36.89
C ASP A 102 33.04 -42.36 -36.80
N ASP A 103 32.94 -41.77 -35.60
CA ASP A 103 32.87 -40.32 -35.38
C ASP A 103 31.69 -39.62 -36.11
N GLU A 104 30.67 -40.38 -36.56
CA GLU A 104 29.50 -39.88 -37.29
C GLU A 104 28.21 -39.97 -36.47
N VAL A 105 28.10 -40.98 -35.61
CA VAL A 105 26.91 -41.24 -34.79
C VAL A 105 27.33 -41.51 -33.36
N PHE A 106 26.77 -40.73 -32.43
CA PHE A 106 27.10 -40.77 -31.02
C PHE A 106 25.84 -41.08 -30.23
N THR A 107 25.82 -42.20 -29.51
CA THR A 107 24.70 -42.59 -28.66
C THR A 107 25.07 -42.42 -27.19
N PHE A 108 24.27 -41.59 -26.52
CA PHE A 108 24.41 -41.26 -25.10
C PHE A 108 23.31 -41.95 -24.31
N SER A 109 23.69 -42.53 -23.17
CA SER A 109 22.76 -43.10 -22.20
C SER A 109 23.11 -42.60 -20.81
N PHE A 110 22.15 -41.93 -20.16
CA PHE A 110 22.30 -41.38 -18.82
C PHE A 110 21.12 -41.79 -17.93
N ASN A 111 21.35 -41.80 -16.63
CA ASN A 111 20.30 -41.76 -15.63
C ASN A 111 20.29 -40.38 -14.98
N LEU A 112 19.11 -39.78 -14.85
CA LEU A 112 18.87 -38.69 -13.92
C LEU A 112 18.32 -39.27 -12.62
N VAL A 113 18.99 -39.03 -11.51
CA VAL A 113 18.48 -39.36 -10.18
C VAL A 113 17.89 -38.09 -9.55
N ALA A 114 16.58 -38.13 -9.30
CA ALA A 114 15.80 -37.03 -8.77
C ALA A 114 15.11 -37.44 -7.47
N THR A 115 14.89 -36.47 -6.58
CA THR A 115 14.31 -36.71 -5.25
C THR A 115 12.86 -36.22 -5.20
N HIS A 116 11.90 -37.14 -5.16
CA HIS A 116 10.48 -36.82 -5.01
C HIS A 116 9.95 -37.32 -3.66
N GLY A 117 9.42 -36.40 -2.83
CA GLY A 117 8.85 -36.78 -1.53
C GLY A 117 9.85 -37.44 -0.56
N GLY A 118 11.15 -37.18 -0.73
CA GLY A 118 12.23 -37.79 0.04
C GLY A 118 12.69 -39.17 -0.46
N GLN A 119 12.20 -39.62 -1.62
CA GLN A 119 12.63 -40.86 -2.26
C GLN A 119 13.32 -40.56 -3.59
N GLU A 120 14.46 -41.20 -3.83
CA GLU A 120 15.16 -41.14 -5.10
C GLU A 120 14.41 -41.94 -6.18
N VAL A 121 14.24 -41.33 -7.34
CA VAL A 121 13.63 -41.90 -8.54
C VAL A 121 14.61 -41.70 -9.68
N THR A 122 14.85 -42.78 -10.43
CA THR A 122 15.80 -42.80 -11.55
C THR A 122 15.05 -42.72 -12.87
N TYR A 123 15.45 -41.79 -13.72
CA TYR A 123 14.92 -41.61 -15.07
C TYR A 123 16.00 -41.90 -16.11
N ALA A 124 15.75 -42.87 -17.00
CA ALA A 124 16.66 -43.18 -18.09
C ALA A 124 16.50 -42.16 -19.24
N LEU A 125 17.62 -41.62 -19.69
CA LEU A 125 17.74 -40.53 -20.66
C LEU A 125 18.69 -40.95 -21.77
N ASN A 126 18.15 -41.27 -22.95
CA ASN A 126 18.93 -41.73 -24.08
C ASN A 126 18.75 -40.79 -25.28
N LYS A 127 19.86 -40.45 -25.94
CA LYS A 127 19.86 -39.63 -27.16
C LYS A 127 20.94 -40.10 -28.11
N THR A 128 20.59 -40.16 -29.39
CA THR A 128 21.57 -40.33 -30.46
C THR A 128 21.74 -39.00 -31.19
N CYS A 129 22.98 -38.57 -31.36
CA CYS A 129 23.37 -37.33 -32.02
C CYS A 129 24.29 -37.62 -33.21
N SER A 130 24.22 -36.76 -34.22
CA SER A 130 25.18 -36.72 -35.33
C SER A 130 25.68 -35.29 -35.49
N PRO A 131 26.98 -35.08 -35.72
CA PRO A 131 27.53 -33.76 -35.99
C PRO A 131 26.81 -33.10 -37.18
N SER A 132 26.42 -31.83 -37.05
CA SER A 132 25.77 -31.09 -38.14
C SER A 132 26.77 -30.64 -39.21
N LEU A 133 28.04 -30.49 -38.83
CA LEU A 133 29.16 -30.13 -39.70
C LEU A 133 30.27 -31.18 -39.64
N PRO A 134 30.99 -31.43 -40.75
CA PRO A 134 32.17 -32.29 -40.74
C PRO A 134 33.21 -31.84 -39.70
N TRP A 135 33.96 -32.78 -39.16
CA TRP A 135 35.05 -32.51 -38.24
C TRP A 135 36.18 -31.73 -38.93
N ALA A 136 36.65 -30.66 -38.29
CA ALA A 136 37.88 -30.02 -38.72
C ALA A 136 39.11 -30.94 -38.45
N PRO A 137 40.22 -30.80 -39.19
CA PRO A 137 41.45 -31.53 -38.92
C PRO A 137 41.88 -31.43 -37.45
N ARG A 138 41.71 -30.24 -36.85
CA ARG A 138 41.91 -29.98 -35.43
C ARG A 138 40.72 -29.25 -34.83
N GLU A 139 40.26 -29.71 -33.68
CA GLU A 139 39.24 -29.03 -32.88
C GLU A 139 39.72 -28.84 -31.44
N VAL A 140 39.44 -27.68 -30.86
CA VAL A 140 39.75 -27.35 -29.46
C VAL A 140 38.48 -26.87 -28.79
N SER A 141 38.17 -27.40 -27.61
CA SER A 141 37.04 -26.99 -26.78
C SER A 141 37.54 -26.52 -25.42
N CYS A 142 37.38 -25.24 -25.15
CA CYS A 142 37.61 -24.61 -23.85
C CYS A 142 36.28 -24.59 -23.09
N GLU A 143 36.03 -25.64 -22.31
CA GLU A 143 34.88 -25.73 -21.41
C GLU A 143 35.16 -25.02 -20.09
N LEU A 144 34.17 -24.95 -19.19
CA LEU A 144 34.30 -24.24 -17.92
C LEU A 144 35.37 -24.84 -16.99
N TYR A 145 35.50 -26.17 -16.98
CA TYR A 145 36.37 -26.90 -16.04
C TYR A 145 37.47 -27.72 -16.72
N TYR A 146 37.44 -27.88 -18.04
CA TYR A 146 38.43 -28.66 -18.77
C TYR A 146 38.71 -28.11 -20.17
N MET A 147 39.85 -28.52 -20.72
CA MET A 147 40.26 -28.30 -22.10
C MET A 147 40.25 -29.64 -22.83
N GLU A 148 39.70 -29.68 -24.04
CA GLU A 148 39.67 -30.86 -24.89
C GLU A 148 40.23 -30.53 -26.28
N VAL A 149 41.15 -31.35 -26.77
CA VAL A 149 41.76 -31.23 -28.10
C VAL A 149 41.49 -32.50 -28.86
N SER A 150 41.00 -32.38 -30.09
CA SER A 150 40.75 -33.51 -30.97
C SER A 150 41.44 -33.29 -32.31
N VAL A 151 42.27 -34.24 -32.74
CA VAL A 151 43.04 -34.16 -33.99
C VAL A 151 42.77 -35.41 -34.84
N ARG A 152 42.64 -35.24 -36.16
CA ARG A 152 42.42 -36.34 -37.10
C ARG A 152 43.64 -37.28 -37.17
N SER A 153 43.40 -38.58 -37.08
CA SER A 153 44.45 -39.62 -36.94
C SER A 153 45.34 -39.80 -38.16
N ASP A 154 44.89 -39.38 -39.35
CA ASP A 154 45.67 -39.44 -40.60
C ASP A 154 46.64 -38.25 -40.79
N VAL A 155 46.55 -37.22 -39.93
CA VAL A 155 47.46 -36.05 -39.92
C VAL A 155 48.74 -36.44 -39.17
N ALA A 156 49.48 -37.40 -39.72
CA ALA A 156 50.83 -37.72 -39.28
C ALA A 156 51.84 -36.71 -39.87
N CYS A 157 52.17 -35.69 -39.06
CA CYS A 157 53.19 -34.63 -39.18
C CYS A 157 53.08 -33.61 -40.35
N PRO A 158 53.25 -32.32 -40.01
CA PRO A 158 54.49 -31.67 -40.44
C PRO A 158 55.24 -31.02 -39.28
N SER A 159 56.48 -31.46 -39.07
CA SER A 159 57.50 -30.69 -38.35
C SER A 159 57.90 -29.48 -39.21
N GLY A 160 57.20 -28.36 -38.99
CA GLY A 160 57.35 -27.11 -39.72
C GLY A 160 57.76 -25.93 -38.85
N THR A 161 58.59 -26.12 -37.82
CA THR A 161 59.17 -25.03 -37.04
C THR A 161 60.59 -24.72 -37.53
N LYS A 162 60.92 -23.43 -37.64
CA LYS A 162 62.27 -22.97 -37.97
C LYS A 162 63.31 -23.64 -37.05
N ARG A 163 64.50 -23.79 -37.62
CA ARG A 163 65.76 -24.36 -37.08
C ARG A 163 66.20 -23.89 -35.67
N ASP A 164 65.48 -22.97 -35.05
CA ASP A 164 65.88 -22.28 -33.82
C ASP A 164 65.14 -22.76 -32.56
N ASP A 165 64.09 -23.62 -32.67
CA ASP A 165 63.39 -24.25 -31.51
C ASP A 165 63.63 -25.78 -31.46
N TRP A 166 64.75 -26.23 -32.04
CA TRP A 166 65.00 -27.63 -32.37
C TRP A 166 65.66 -28.48 -31.26
N ASP A 167 65.90 -27.97 -30.06
CA ASP A 167 67.13 -28.41 -29.36
C ASP A 167 66.97 -29.40 -28.19
N GLY A 168 65.76 -29.65 -27.65
CA GLY A 168 65.60 -30.48 -26.44
C GLY A 168 64.44 -31.47 -26.44
N THR A 169 63.21 -30.95 -26.48
CA THR A 169 61.98 -31.73 -26.24
C THR A 169 61.74 -32.76 -27.34
N VAL A 170 61.69 -32.35 -28.62
CA VAL A 170 61.46 -33.27 -29.76
C VAL A 170 62.54 -34.36 -29.87
N GLN A 171 63.81 -34.00 -29.65
CA GLN A 171 64.91 -34.97 -29.64
C GLN A 171 64.77 -35.98 -28.49
N THR A 172 64.29 -35.54 -27.32
CA THR A 172 63.99 -36.41 -26.17
C THR A 172 62.82 -37.35 -26.47
N ALA A 173 61.72 -36.85 -27.05
CA ALA A 173 60.59 -37.67 -27.52
C ALA A 173 61.07 -38.76 -28.50
N TYR A 174 61.84 -38.36 -29.51
CA TYR A 174 62.35 -39.27 -30.52
C TYR A 174 63.29 -40.34 -29.93
N THR A 175 64.12 -39.97 -28.95
CA THR A 175 65.03 -40.90 -28.27
C THR A 175 64.28 -41.86 -27.33
N ALA A 176 63.19 -41.39 -26.72
CA ALA A 176 62.36 -42.15 -25.80
C ALA A 176 61.32 -43.05 -26.49
N ALA A 177 61.00 -42.81 -27.77
CA ALA A 177 59.98 -43.53 -28.54
C ALA A 177 60.23 -45.06 -28.56
N THR A 178 59.60 -45.74 -27.61
CA THR A 178 59.46 -47.20 -27.58
C THR A 178 58.15 -47.58 -28.29
N SER A 179 57.89 -48.88 -28.52
CA SER A 179 56.71 -49.30 -29.30
C SER A 179 55.37 -48.89 -28.68
N ASP A 180 55.33 -48.61 -27.38
CA ASP A 180 54.13 -48.20 -26.65
C ASP A 180 53.90 -46.67 -26.76
N TRP A 181 52.64 -46.24 -26.74
CA TRP A 181 52.29 -44.80 -26.76
C TRP A 181 52.76 -44.10 -25.48
N GLN A 182 53.44 -42.97 -25.66
CA GLN A 182 53.97 -42.14 -24.59
C GLN A 182 53.65 -40.67 -24.84
N VAL A 183 53.49 -39.91 -23.76
CA VAL A 183 53.24 -38.48 -23.81
C VAL A 183 54.34 -37.72 -23.10
N MET A 184 54.62 -36.52 -23.60
CA MET A 184 55.50 -35.57 -22.98
C MET A 184 54.89 -34.18 -23.07
N PHE A 185 54.92 -33.45 -21.97
CA PHE A 185 54.43 -32.09 -21.89
C PHE A 185 55.56 -31.08 -22.06
N GLN A 186 55.29 -29.92 -22.66
CA GLN A 186 56.28 -28.85 -22.79
C GLN A 186 56.59 -28.23 -21.41
N GLY A 187 57.87 -28.13 -21.05
CA GLY A 187 58.32 -27.54 -19.79
C GLY A 187 59.85 -27.47 -19.69
N GLU A 188 60.38 -27.01 -18.54
CA GLU A 188 61.84 -26.85 -18.34
C GLU A 188 62.61 -28.19 -18.32
N ASN A 189 61.98 -29.28 -17.86
CA ASN A 189 62.53 -30.64 -17.86
C ASN A 189 61.44 -31.66 -18.23
N PRO A 190 61.12 -31.82 -19.52
CA PRO A 190 60.00 -32.65 -19.95
C PRO A 190 60.36 -34.13 -19.80
N VAL A 191 59.61 -34.86 -18.96
CA VAL A 191 59.81 -36.30 -18.73
C VAL A 191 58.71 -37.08 -19.47
N PRO A 192 59.07 -38.03 -20.34
CA PRO A 192 58.07 -38.85 -21.01
C PRO A 192 57.39 -39.80 -20.00
N MET A 193 56.07 -39.89 -20.07
CA MET A 193 55.27 -40.80 -19.27
C MET A 193 54.39 -41.68 -20.16
N ASN A 194 54.04 -42.87 -19.66
CA ASN A 194 53.07 -43.72 -20.36
C ASN A 194 51.65 -43.19 -20.13
N LEU A 195 50.70 -43.63 -20.95
CA LEU A 195 49.31 -43.15 -20.88
C LEU A 195 48.60 -43.50 -19.57
N THR A 196 48.97 -44.61 -18.92
CA THR A 196 48.41 -45.00 -17.62
C THR A 196 48.84 -44.03 -16.52
N GLU A 197 50.13 -43.67 -16.48
CA GLU A 197 50.70 -42.69 -15.55
C GLU A 197 50.12 -41.30 -15.83
N ALA A 198 49.95 -40.93 -17.10
CA ALA A 198 49.30 -39.68 -17.49
C ALA A 198 47.86 -39.62 -16.95
N ARG A 199 47.10 -40.72 -17.07
CA ARG A 199 45.74 -40.83 -16.54
C ARG A 199 45.69 -40.72 -15.01
N GLU A 200 46.63 -41.34 -14.30
CA GLU A 200 46.76 -41.19 -12.83
C GLU A 200 47.02 -39.75 -12.40
N LYS A 201 47.58 -38.92 -13.29
CA LYS A 201 47.80 -37.47 -13.07
C LYS A 201 46.65 -36.59 -13.60
N GLY A 202 45.58 -37.19 -14.12
CA GLY A 202 44.41 -36.46 -14.62
C GLY A 202 44.54 -35.97 -16.07
N TYR A 203 45.42 -36.58 -16.87
CA TYR A 203 45.52 -36.36 -18.31
C TYR A 203 44.92 -37.54 -19.06
N VAL A 204 43.87 -37.30 -19.84
CA VAL A 204 43.13 -38.36 -20.52
C VAL A 204 43.41 -38.32 -22.02
N PHE A 205 43.77 -39.46 -22.58
CA PHE A 205 44.02 -39.65 -24.00
C PHE A 205 43.15 -40.80 -24.50
N ASP A 206 42.33 -40.52 -25.51
CA ASP A 206 41.46 -41.49 -26.13
C ASP A 206 41.73 -41.53 -27.64
N LEU A 207 41.63 -42.73 -28.22
CA LEU A 207 41.79 -42.96 -29.65
C LEU A 207 40.47 -43.53 -30.19
N THR A 208 39.85 -42.80 -31.12
CA THR A 208 38.69 -43.25 -31.88
C THR A 208 39.12 -43.83 -33.23
N ASP A 209 38.18 -44.32 -34.03
CA ASP A 209 38.46 -44.85 -35.37
C ASP A 209 39.10 -43.79 -36.29
N GLY A 210 38.77 -42.51 -36.11
CA GLY A 210 39.23 -41.41 -36.95
C GLY A 210 40.12 -40.37 -36.25
N ARG A 211 40.17 -40.32 -34.91
CA ARG A 211 40.74 -39.17 -34.18
C ARG A 211 41.46 -39.53 -32.89
N LEU A 212 42.41 -38.67 -32.52
CA LEU A 212 43.07 -38.64 -31.22
C LEU A 212 42.47 -37.52 -30.37
N VAL A 213 42.03 -37.84 -29.17
CA VAL A 213 41.42 -36.90 -28.22
C VAL A 213 42.31 -36.78 -26.98
N PHE A 214 42.56 -35.55 -26.54
CA PHE A 214 43.26 -35.24 -25.30
C PHE A 214 42.41 -34.32 -24.44
N ARG A 215 42.30 -34.65 -23.16
CA ARG A 215 41.53 -33.88 -22.18
C ARG A 215 42.32 -33.66 -20.90
N THR A 216 42.17 -32.48 -20.34
CA THR A 216 42.79 -32.10 -19.07
C THR A 216 41.98 -31.03 -18.35
N GLN A 217 41.98 -31.06 -17.02
CA GLN A 217 41.47 -29.95 -16.20
C GLN A 217 42.39 -28.73 -16.31
N TYR A 218 41.84 -27.54 -16.01
CA TYR A 218 42.65 -26.33 -15.82
C TYR A 218 43.50 -26.41 -14.54
N GLY A 219 44.60 -25.67 -14.50
CA GLY A 219 45.49 -25.55 -13.35
C GLY A 219 46.41 -26.76 -13.12
N GLN A 220 46.61 -27.60 -14.13
CA GLN A 220 47.47 -28.77 -14.03
C GLN A 220 48.97 -28.39 -13.99
N PRO A 221 49.84 -29.17 -13.32
CA PRO A 221 51.27 -28.86 -13.19
C PRO A 221 52.03 -28.71 -14.52
N ASP A 222 51.59 -29.43 -15.56
CA ASP A 222 52.21 -29.40 -16.89
C ASP A 222 51.51 -28.41 -17.85
N SER A 223 50.59 -27.60 -17.31
CA SER A 223 50.04 -26.40 -17.98
C SER A 223 50.74 -25.15 -17.46
N PHE A 224 50.74 -24.07 -18.26
CA PHE A 224 51.28 -22.79 -17.82
C PHE A 224 50.35 -21.65 -18.21
N SER A 225 50.22 -20.67 -17.31
CA SER A 225 49.52 -19.41 -17.59
C SER A 225 50.50 -18.41 -18.20
N THR A 226 50.10 -17.78 -19.29
CA THR A 226 50.85 -16.72 -19.97
C THR A 226 49.92 -15.57 -20.34
N GLU A 227 50.48 -14.37 -20.47
CA GLU A 227 49.72 -13.18 -20.89
C GLU A 227 49.97 -12.92 -22.37
N MET A 228 48.92 -12.98 -23.19
CA MET A 228 48.98 -12.69 -24.62
C MET A 228 48.24 -11.39 -24.90
N ASN A 229 49.00 -10.33 -25.21
CA ASN A 229 48.46 -8.98 -25.47
C ASN A 229 47.48 -8.47 -24.40
N GLY A 230 47.80 -8.68 -23.12
CA GLY A 230 46.98 -8.26 -21.99
C GLY A 230 45.91 -9.26 -21.55
N VAL A 231 45.71 -10.36 -22.28
CA VAL A 231 44.73 -11.40 -21.94
C VAL A 231 45.44 -12.59 -21.27
N PRO A 232 45.03 -13.01 -20.06
CA PRO A 232 45.57 -14.19 -19.42
C PRO A 232 45.07 -15.44 -20.15
N VAL A 233 45.97 -16.37 -20.48
CA VAL A 233 45.67 -17.61 -21.18
C VAL A 233 46.35 -18.77 -20.48
N GLU A 234 45.62 -19.87 -20.31
CA GLU A 234 46.21 -21.14 -19.91
C GLU A 234 46.53 -21.98 -21.13
N VAL A 235 47.77 -22.47 -21.20
CA VAL A 235 48.28 -23.28 -22.31
C VAL A 235 48.72 -24.63 -21.78
N VAL A 236 48.32 -25.68 -22.49
CA VAL A 236 48.84 -27.04 -22.32
C VAL A 236 49.31 -27.54 -23.67
N HIS A 237 50.53 -28.08 -23.71
CA HIS A 237 51.13 -28.62 -24.91
C HIS A 237 51.62 -30.04 -24.62
N ALA A 238 50.87 -31.02 -25.10
CA ALA A 238 51.21 -32.43 -25.02
C ALA A 238 51.65 -32.94 -26.41
N THR A 239 52.80 -33.59 -26.48
CA THR A 239 53.23 -34.32 -27.67
C THR A 239 53.07 -35.81 -27.40
N LEU A 240 52.16 -36.44 -28.12
CA LEU A 240 51.96 -37.89 -28.09
C LEU A 240 52.86 -38.54 -29.13
N PHE A 241 53.59 -39.59 -28.76
CA PHE A 241 54.49 -40.28 -29.69
C PHE A 241 54.52 -41.80 -29.48
N SER A 242 54.78 -42.51 -30.57
CA SER A 242 54.94 -43.98 -30.58
C SER A 242 55.84 -44.41 -31.74
N ARG A 243 56.65 -45.44 -31.51
CA ARG A 243 57.50 -46.02 -32.54
C ARG A 243 56.82 -47.16 -33.27
N GLN A 244 56.46 -46.92 -34.53
CA GLN A 244 55.95 -47.92 -35.47
C GLN A 244 57.10 -48.45 -36.36
N SER A 245 57.83 -49.46 -35.86
CA SER A 245 58.98 -50.06 -36.55
C SER A 245 60.11 -49.06 -36.88
N TRP A 246 60.16 -48.55 -38.11
CA TRP A 246 61.14 -47.57 -38.59
C TRP A 246 60.61 -46.13 -38.64
N VAL A 247 59.33 -45.91 -38.35
CA VAL A 247 58.67 -44.60 -38.30
C VAL A 247 58.34 -44.26 -36.85
N VAL A 248 58.55 -43.01 -36.44
CA VAL A 248 58.02 -42.48 -35.18
C VAL A 248 56.83 -41.60 -35.53
N LEU A 249 55.66 -41.91 -34.98
CA LEU A 249 54.49 -41.06 -35.05
C LEU A 249 54.58 -40.04 -33.92
N MET A 250 54.37 -38.77 -34.23
CA MET A 250 54.29 -37.68 -33.25
C MET A 250 53.09 -36.82 -33.59
N VAL A 251 52.27 -36.54 -32.58
CA VAL A 251 51.05 -35.73 -32.69
C VAL A 251 51.08 -34.66 -31.61
N ASP A 252 51.00 -33.40 -32.02
CA ASP A 252 50.96 -32.27 -31.10
C ASP A 252 49.51 -31.92 -30.75
N LEU A 253 49.21 -31.99 -29.46
CA LEU A 253 47.93 -31.68 -28.85
C LEU A 253 48.12 -30.44 -27.98
N VAL A 254 47.73 -29.28 -28.52
CA VAL A 254 47.85 -27.99 -27.82
C VAL A 254 46.46 -27.39 -27.60
N ALA A 255 46.17 -26.99 -26.37
CA ALA A 255 45.06 -26.11 -26.06
C ALA A 255 45.60 -24.79 -25.51
N ALA A 256 44.95 -23.69 -25.89
CA ALA A 256 45.21 -22.37 -25.37
C ALA A 256 43.84 -21.70 -25.15
N CYS A 257 43.46 -21.54 -23.88
CA CYS A 257 42.13 -21.09 -23.50
C CYS A 257 42.23 -19.78 -22.69
N SER A 258 41.51 -18.74 -23.10
CA SER A 258 41.47 -17.46 -22.38
C SER A 258 40.91 -17.68 -20.98
N MET A 259 41.62 -17.17 -19.97
CA MET A 259 41.24 -17.18 -18.56
C MET A 259 40.67 -15.84 -18.11
N ASP A 260 40.37 -14.94 -19.06
CA ASP A 260 39.69 -13.69 -18.75
C ASP A 260 38.34 -13.95 -18.09
N GLN A 261 38.09 -13.28 -16.98
CA GLN A 261 36.84 -13.40 -16.21
C GLN A 261 35.74 -12.51 -16.78
N GLY A 262 36.08 -11.67 -17.75
CA GLY A 262 35.23 -10.60 -18.24
C GLY A 262 35.14 -9.45 -17.25
N SER A 263 34.55 -8.35 -17.72
CA SER A 263 34.34 -7.16 -16.92
C SER A 263 33.06 -6.45 -17.31
N PHE A 264 32.42 -5.79 -16.35
CA PHE A 264 31.27 -4.94 -16.62
C PHE A 264 31.71 -3.49 -16.53
N ASP A 265 31.55 -2.74 -17.62
CA ASP A 265 31.85 -1.32 -17.62
C ASP A 265 30.60 -0.49 -17.26
N GLY A 266 30.82 0.75 -16.79
CA GLY A 266 29.73 1.67 -16.47
C GLY A 266 28.93 2.15 -17.69
N SER A 267 29.25 1.66 -18.90
CA SER A 267 28.54 1.99 -20.14
C SER A 267 27.41 1.00 -20.45
N GLY A 268 27.26 -0.05 -19.64
CA GLY A 268 26.19 -1.04 -19.76
C GLY A 268 26.59 -2.30 -20.54
N TYR A 269 27.88 -2.54 -20.75
CA TYR A 269 28.36 -3.72 -21.48
C TYR A 269 29.13 -4.66 -20.57
N MET A 270 28.81 -5.95 -20.68
CA MET A 270 29.67 -7.03 -20.22
C MET A 270 30.68 -7.31 -21.33
N THR A 271 31.95 -7.24 -21.01
CA THR A 271 33.07 -7.39 -21.92
C THR A 271 33.84 -8.65 -21.59
N TRP A 272 34.34 -9.34 -22.60
CA TRP A 272 35.22 -10.48 -22.46
C TRP A 272 36.26 -10.47 -23.57
N ALA A 273 37.50 -10.80 -23.21
CA ALA A 273 38.62 -10.81 -24.14
C ALA A 273 39.19 -12.22 -24.31
N THR A 274 39.51 -12.56 -25.54
CA THR A 274 40.29 -13.74 -25.88
C THR A 274 41.37 -13.34 -26.89
N PRO A 275 42.58 -13.88 -26.82
CA PRO A 275 43.49 -13.70 -27.94
C PRO A 275 42.88 -14.38 -29.17
N GLU A 276 43.05 -13.73 -30.31
CA GLU A 276 42.98 -14.39 -31.60
C GLU A 276 44.02 -15.50 -31.60
N VAL A 277 43.60 -16.73 -31.86
CA VAL A 277 44.52 -17.86 -31.84
C VAL A 277 45.41 -17.79 -33.07
N LEU A 278 46.49 -17.02 -32.96
CA LEU A 278 47.72 -17.37 -33.64
C LEU A 278 48.29 -18.55 -32.88
N HIS A 279 48.00 -19.78 -33.31
CA HIS A 279 48.80 -20.91 -32.89
C HIS A 279 50.27 -20.55 -33.16
N PRO A 280 51.14 -20.39 -32.15
CA PRO A 280 52.54 -20.01 -32.39
C PRO A 280 53.36 -21.14 -33.04
N LEU A 281 52.74 -22.28 -33.32
CA LEU A 281 53.43 -23.55 -33.57
C LEU A 281 53.05 -24.22 -34.89
N VAL A 282 52.13 -23.67 -35.70
CA VAL A 282 51.78 -24.23 -37.02
C VAL A 282 51.81 -23.14 -38.09
N SER A 283 53.01 -22.97 -38.67
CA SER A 283 53.32 -22.35 -39.97
C SER A 283 52.98 -20.85 -40.19
N ASN A 284 53.92 -20.16 -40.85
CA ASN A 284 53.83 -18.76 -41.34
C ASN A 284 52.79 -18.54 -42.46
N GLN A 285 51.68 -19.29 -42.48
CA GLN A 285 50.63 -19.14 -43.48
C GLN A 285 49.60 -18.11 -43.01
N GLN A 286 49.19 -17.26 -43.94
CA GLN A 286 48.22 -16.19 -43.71
C GLN A 286 46.83 -16.81 -43.60
N HIS A 287 46.49 -17.37 -42.45
CA HIS A 287 45.18 -17.94 -42.18
C HIS A 287 44.16 -16.82 -41.98
N GLN A 288 42.98 -16.97 -42.61
CA GLN A 288 41.85 -16.10 -42.35
C GLN A 288 41.13 -16.62 -41.11
N ILE A 289 40.84 -15.72 -40.16
CA ILE A 289 40.14 -16.07 -38.92
C ILE A 289 38.71 -15.52 -39.02
N GLN A 290 37.74 -16.40 -38.83
CA GLN A 290 36.32 -16.07 -38.70
C GLN A 290 35.87 -16.30 -37.26
N ILE A 291 35.10 -15.36 -36.73
CA ILE A 291 34.60 -15.37 -35.36
C ILE A 291 33.08 -15.39 -35.42
N ASN A 292 32.47 -16.40 -34.81
CA ASN A 292 31.03 -16.52 -34.66
C ASN A 292 30.69 -16.50 -33.17
N ILE A 293 29.63 -15.79 -32.79
CA ILE A 293 29.20 -15.66 -31.40
C ILE A 293 27.85 -16.34 -31.23
N GLY A 294 27.67 -16.94 -30.07
CA GLY A 294 26.47 -17.63 -29.68
C GLY A 294 26.08 -17.38 -28.23
N VAL A 295 24.87 -17.80 -27.89
CA VAL A 295 24.30 -17.78 -26.55
C VAL A 295 23.78 -19.17 -26.22
N ASP A 296 24.02 -19.65 -25.00
CA ASP A 296 23.54 -20.97 -24.54
C ASP A 296 23.99 -22.15 -25.43
N GLY A 297 25.11 -21.99 -26.15
CA GLY A 297 25.65 -23.01 -27.05
C GLY A 297 25.05 -23.03 -28.45
N GLU A 298 24.21 -22.05 -28.81
CA GLU A 298 23.72 -21.82 -30.17
C GLU A 298 24.34 -20.57 -30.78
N LEU A 299 24.81 -20.66 -32.02
CA LEU A 299 25.34 -19.51 -32.75
C LEU A 299 24.21 -18.54 -33.12
N VAL A 300 24.47 -17.25 -32.92
CA VAL A 300 23.58 -16.16 -33.33
C VAL A 300 24.02 -15.67 -34.70
N GLU A 301 23.07 -15.45 -35.62
CA GLU A 301 23.37 -14.88 -36.94
C GLU A 301 23.97 -13.48 -36.76
N ASN A 302 24.95 -13.11 -37.60
CA ASN A 302 25.65 -11.84 -37.45
C ASN A 302 24.70 -10.63 -37.47
N SER A 303 23.65 -10.65 -38.30
CA SER A 303 22.63 -9.58 -38.31
C SER A 303 21.85 -9.51 -36.99
N ASP A 304 21.51 -10.65 -36.41
CA ASP A 304 20.77 -10.72 -35.15
C ASP A 304 21.65 -10.26 -33.98
N ALA A 305 22.94 -10.61 -34.00
CA ALA A 305 23.91 -10.14 -33.03
C ALA A 305 24.07 -8.61 -33.08
N GLU A 306 24.15 -8.03 -34.28
CA GLU A 306 24.19 -6.57 -34.47
C GLU A 306 22.90 -5.89 -34.00
N ASP A 307 21.72 -6.45 -34.34
CA ASP A 307 20.41 -5.93 -33.90
C ASP A 307 20.24 -5.99 -32.37
N ARG A 308 20.86 -7.00 -31.72
CA ARG A 308 20.94 -7.13 -30.25
C ARG A 308 22.03 -6.25 -29.62
N GLY A 309 22.81 -5.53 -30.42
CA GLY A 309 23.85 -4.61 -29.95
C GLY A 309 25.15 -5.28 -29.53
N TYR A 310 25.44 -6.50 -29.98
CA TYR A 310 26.71 -7.17 -29.70
C TYR A 310 27.83 -6.49 -30.49
N ILE A 311 28.98 -6.32 -29.83
CA ILE A 311 30.13 -5.66 -30.42
C ILE A 311 31.30 -6.64 -30.39
N VAL A 312 31.85 -6.94 -31.56
CA VAL A 312 33.05 -7.76 -31.74
C VAL A 312 34.14 -6.89 -32.31
N GLU A 313 35.07 -6.46 -31.46
CA GLU A 313 36.20 -5.65 -31.86
C GLU A 313 37.46 -6.49 -31.89
N LYS A 314 38.22 -6.33 -32.96
CA LYS A 314 39.54 -6.94 -33.11
C LYS A 314 40.61 -5.87 -32.97
N HIS A 315 41.39 -5.97 -31.89
CA HIS A 315 42.52 -5.08 -31.61
C HIS A 315 43.81 -5.88 -31.65
N ASN A 316 44.65 -5.66 -32.66
CA ASN A 316 45.86 -6.46 -32.92
C ASN A 316 45.53 -7.96 -33.08
N THR A 317 45.94 -8.79 -32.12
CA THR A 317 45.63 -10.24 -32.04
C THR A 317 44.76 -10.56 -30.83
N THR A 318 43.93 -9.61 -30.39
CA THR A 318 42.96 -9.80 -29.31
C THR A 318 41.57 -9.53 -29.87
N VAL A 319 40.65 -10.45 -29.58
CA VAL A 319 39.22 -10.32 -29.86
C VAL A 319 38.55 -9.90 -28.56
N GLN A 320 37.91 -8.73 -28.58
CA GLN A 320 37.11 -8.22 -27.50
C GLN A 320 35.64 -8.32 -27.89
N ILE A 321 34.87 -8.99 -27.05
CA ILE A 321 33.42 -9.19 -27.21
C ILE A 321 32.74 -8.36 -26.15
N SER A 322 31.79 -7.52 -26.55
CA SER A 322 31.00 -6.71 -25.63
C SER A 322 29.51 -6.95 -25.89
N ILE A 323 28.77 -7.29 -24.83
CA ILE A 323 27.35 -7.65 -24.88
C ILE A 323 26.60 -6.74 -23.91
N PRO A 324 25.53 -6.03 -24.35
CA PRO A 324 24.69 -5.26 -23.43
C PRO A 324 24.13 -6.16 -22.33
N TYR A 325 24.13 -5.71 -21.08
CA TYR A 325 23.67 -6.56 -19.97
C TYR A 325 22.19 -6.93 -20.06
N ASP A 326 21.39 -6.12 -20.75
CA ASP A 326 19.96 -6.29 -20.97
C ASP A 326 19.62 -6.92 -22.34
N ALA A 327 20.64 -7.45 -23.04
CA ALA A 327 20.45 -8.09 -24.33
C ALA A 327 19.67 -9.42 -24.22
N GLU A 328 18.99 -9.76 -25.32
CA GLU A 328 18.22 -10.99 -25.44
C GLU A 328 19.12 -12.23 -25.40
N GLY A 329 18.73 -13.24 -24.62
CA GLY A 329 19.49 -14.47 -24.38
C GLY A 329 20.20 -14.49 -23.02
N GLY A 330 20.22 -13.36 -22.31
CA GLY A 330 20.69 -13.30 -20.92
C GLY A 330 19.58 -13.58 -19.91
N TYR A 331 19.98 -13.96 -18.69
CA TYR A 331 19.08 -14.22 -17.57
C TYR A 331 19.26 -13.16 -16.49
N ARG A 332 18.15 -12.59 -16.01
CA ARG A 332 18.12 -11.63 -14.89
C ARG A 332 17.69 -12.35 -13.61
N LYS A 333 18.36 -12.05 -12.49
CA LYS A 333 17.98 -12.54 -11.17
C LYS A 333 18.03 -11.42 -10.13
N SER A 334 17.01 -11.34 -9.30
CA SER A 334 17.00 -10.48 -8.10
C SER A 334 17.79 -11.12 -6.96
N PHE A 335 18.39 -10.28 -6.13
CA PHE A 335 19.20 -10.68 -4.98
C PHE A 335 19.00 -9.70 -3.82
N VAL A 336 18.96 -10.19 -2.59
CA VAL A 336 18.79 -9.37 -1.39
C VAL A 336 20.13 -9.27 -0.65
N SER A 337 20.58 -8.04 -0.41
CA SER A 337 21.74 -7.75 0.45
C SER A 337 21.47 -6.48 1.24
N GLY A 338 20.57 -6.58 2.23
CA GLY A 338 19.97 -5.42 2.89
C GLY A 338 18.89 -4.76 2.04
N ASP A 339 19.25 -4.33 0.83
CA ASP A 339 18.35 -3.79 -0.20
C ASP A 339 18.13 -4.79 -1.36
N LEU A 340 17.25 -4.42 -2.29
CA LEU A 340 17.00 -5.17 -3.53
C LEU A 340 18.05 -4.82 -4.58
N PHE A 341 18.72 -5.86 -5.08
CA PHE A 341 19.66 -5.80 -6.19
C PHE A 341 19.19 -6.74 -7.31
N GLU A 342 19.79 -6.57 -8.47
CA GLU A 342 19.70 -7.51 -9.57
C GLU A 342 21.07 -7.73 -10.20
N TYR A 343 21.24 -8.88 -10.83
CA TYR A 343 22.39 -9.16 -11.67
C TYR A 343 21.92 -9.91 -12.91
N TYR A 344 22.72 -9.77 -13.96
CA TYR A 344 22.47 -10.37 -15.26
C TYR A 344 23.58 -11.37 -15.55
N VAL A 345 23.21 -12.53 -16.07
CA VAL A 345 24.11 -13.62 -16.41
C VAL A 345 23.96 -13.94 -17.89
N PHE A 346 25.09 -14.17 -18.55
CA PHE A 346 25.16 -14.44 -19.97
C PHE A 346 26.09 -15.61 -20.24
N ASP A 347 25.56 -16.69 -20.81
CA ASP A 347 26.36 -17.85 -21.21
C ASP A 347 26.84 -17.65 -22.65
N LEU A 348 28.00 -17.01 -22.77
CA LEU A 348 28.67 -16.72 -24.02
C LEU A 348 29.27 -17.99 -24.63
N TYR A 349 28.93 -18.22 -25.88
CA TYR A 349 29.55 -19.21 -26.74
C TYR A 349 30.34 -18.52 -27.85
N LEU A 350 31.60 -18.90 -28.03
CA LEU A 350 32.45 -18.41 -29.11
C LEU A 350 32.86 -19.58 -30.00
N GLU A 351 32.78 -19.41 -31.31
CA GLU A 351 33.44 -20.27 -32.28
C GLU A 351 34.44 -19.44 -33.10
N GLU A 352 35.70 -19.87 -33.10
CA GLU A 352 36.77 -19.30 -33.91
C GLU A 352 37.23 -20.34 -34.94
N LEU A 353 37.18 -19.95 -36.21
CA LEU A 353 37.57 -20.79 -37.35
C LEU A 353 38.84 -20.22 -37.98
N SER A 354 39.91 -21.02 -37.95
CA SER A 354 41.13 -20.77 -38.73
C SER A 354 41.00 -21.46 -40.09
N MET A 355 41.09 -20.68 -41.16
CA MET A 355 40.88 -21.13 -42.53
C MET A 355 42.14 -21.02 -43.39
N ASN A 356 42.39 -22.06 -44.19
CA ASN A 356 43.44 -22.11 -45.22
C ASN A 356 42.81 -22.43 -46.58
N GLU A 357 42.99 -21.57 -47.59
CA GLU A 357 42.42 -21.75 -48.95
C GLU A 357 40.93 -22.19 -48.93
N ASP A 358 40.11 -21.53 -48.10
CA ASP A 358 38.68 -21.78 -47.88
C ASP A 358 38.30 -23.11 -47.17
N GLN A 359 39.28 -23.87 -46.67
CA GLN A 359 39.05 -25.03 -45.79
C GLN A 359 39.33 -24.68 -44.33
N VAL A 360 38.46 -25.15 -43.42
CA VAL A 360 38.68 -25.00 -41.97
C VAL A 360 39.78 -25.96 -41.55
N ASP A 361 40.90 -25.41 -41.06
CA ASP A 361 42.05 -26.17 -40.58
C ASP A 361 41.93 -26.43 -39.06
N THR A 362 41.60 -25.39 -38.31
CA THR A 362 41.36 -25.48 -36.87
C THR A 362 40.06 -24.80 -36.47
N ARG A 363 39.31 -25.43 -35.58
CA ARG A 363 38.10 -24.87 -34.96
C ARG A 363 38.26 -24.84 -33.45
N LEU A 364 38.26 -23.63 -32.87
CA LEU A 364 38.25 -23.41 -31.43
C LEU A 364 36.83 -23.06 -30.98
N ARG A 365 36.42 -23.62 -29.84
CA ARG A 365 35.16 -23.26 -29.16
C ARG A 365 35.46 -22.85 -27.73
N CYS A 366 34.92 -21.73 -27.30
CA CYS A 366 35.03 -21.27 -25.93
C CYS A 366 33.65 -21.08 -25.31
N GLN A 367 33.50 -21.53 -24.07
CA GLN A 367 32.30 -21.39 -23.26
C GLN A 367 32.63 -20.52 -22.04
N ARG A 368 31.90 -19.41 -21.86
CA ARG A 368 32.13 -18.47 -20.75
C ARG A 368 30.83 -17.95 -20.18
N THR A 369 30.71 -17.96 -18.86
CA THR A 369 29.61 -17.30 -18.17
C THR A 369 30.06 -15.91 -17.74
N LEU A 370 29.45 -14.88 -18.30
CA LEU A 370 29.62 -13.49 -17.90
C LEU A 370 28.52 -13.10 -16.92
N ALA A 371 28.86 -12.29 -15.92
CA ALA A 371 27.88 -11.78 -14.98
C ALA A 371 28.17 -10.32 -14.62
N THR A 372 27.12 -9.53 -14.46
CA THR A 372 27.25 -8.19 -13.91
C THR A 372 27.53 -8.25 -12.40
N PRO A 373 28.16 -7.22 -11.82
CA PRO A 373 28.06 -6.95 -10.39
C PRO A 373 26.58 -6.80 -9.95
N LEU A 374 26.33 -6.81 -8.65
CA LEU A 374 25.02 -6.49 -8.09
C LEU A 374 24.65 -5.03 -8.40
N LEU A 375 23.64 -4.84 -9.24
CA LEU A 375 23.10 -3.54 -9.62
C LEU A 375 21.93 -3.19 -8.69
N PRO A 376 21.91 -2.00 -8.05
CA PRO A 376 20.79 -1.59 -7.21
C PRO A 376 19.48 -1.51 -7.99
N ARG A 377 18.40 -2.09 -7.45
CA ARG A 377 17.06 -2.07 -8.06
C ARG A 377 16.05 -1.43 -7.12
N PRO A 378 15.99 -0.08 -7.06
CA PRO A 378 15.06 0.60 -6.17
C PRO A 378 13.62 0.43 -6.65
N LEU A 379 12.72 0.10 -5.73
CA LEU A 379 11.29 0.17 -5.95
C LEU A 379 10.78 1.57 -5.65
N PHE A 380 9.63 1.93 -6.22
CA PHE A 380 9.00 3.22 -5.94
C PHE A 380 7.57 3.06 -5.47
N THR A 381 7.13 4.04 -4.68
CA THR A 381 5.73 4.15 -4.24
C THR A 381 5.14 5.47 -4.72
N GLU A 382 3.92 5.42 -5.25
CA GLU A 382 3.16 6.57 -5.69
C GLU A 382 1.85 6.70 -4.90
N ASN A 383 1.59 7.88 -4.35
CA ASN A 383 0.32 8.20 -3.70
C ASN A 383 -0.71 8.65 -4.76
N ARG A 384 -1.70 7.81 -5.03
CA ARG A 384 -2.80 8.05 -5.98
C ARG A 384 -4.14 8.30 -5.27
N THR A 385 -4.10 8.76 -4.03
CA THR A 385 -5.28 9.02 -3.20
C THR A 385 -6.11 10.17 -3.78
N VAL A 386 -7.42 9.97 -3.87
CA VAL A 386 -8.41 10.99 -4.28
C VAL A 386 -9.35 11.23 -3.09
N LEU A 387 -9.49 12.49 -2.66
CA LEU A 387 -10.21 12.85 -1.43
C LEU A 387 -11.68 12.46 -1.48
N GLU A 388 -12.32 12.60 -2.65
CA GLU A 388 -13.71 12.26 -2.88
C GLU A 388 -13.99 10.76 -2.74
N GLU A 389 -12.99 9.90 -2.94
CA GLU A 389 -13.11 8.44 -2.77
C GLU A 389 -12.97 7.98 -1.31
N GLN A 390 -12.57 8.89 -0.39
CA GLN A 390 -12.38 8.61 1.04
C GLN A 390 -11.52 7.36 1.31
N THR A 391 -10.52 7.12 0.46
CA THR A 391 -9.73 5.89 0.45
C THR A 391 -8.29 6.22 0.07
N PHE A 392 -7.32 5.81 0.88
CA PHE A 392 -5.91 5.83 0.49
C PHE A 392 -5.69 4.86 -0.65
N THR A 393 -5.17 5.35 -1.78
CA THR A 393 -4.77 4.51 -2.91
C THR A 393 -3.27 4.67 -3.12
N VAL A 394 -2.52 3.60 -2.86
CA VAL A 394 -1.05 3.60 -2.90
C VAL A 394 -0.57 2.55 -3.88
N TYR A 395 0.29 2.95 -4.82
CA TYR A 395 0.83 2.08 -5.85
C TYR A 395 2.31 1.81 -5.61
N LEU A 396 2.68 0.54 -5.47
CA LEU A 396 4.06 0.06 -5.47
C LEU A 396 4.41 -0.40 -6.89
N GLY A 397 5.45 0.17 -7.49
CA GLY A 397 5.87 -0.09 -8.87
C GLY A 397 7.26 -0.70 -9.01
N ASP A 398 7.57 -1.12 -10.24
CA ASP A 398 8.85 -1.70 -10.68
C ASP A 398 9.31 -2.96 -9.93
N VAL A 399 8.36 -3.74 -9.42
CA VAL A 399 8.65 -5.03 -8.77
C VAL A 399 9.04 -6.05 -9.83
N PRO A 400 10.25 -6.64 -9.78
CA PRO A 400 10.67 -7.65 -10.76
C PRO A 400 9.80 -8.91 -10.74
N GLU A 401 9.73 -9.63 -11.86
CA GLU A 401 8.88 -10.84 -12.00
C GLU A 401 9.15 -11.92 -10.94
N ASP A 402 10.42 -12.11 -10.55
CA ASP A 402 10.89 -13.07 -9.54
C ASP A 402 10.75 -12.56 -8.10
N VAL A 403 10.06 -11.43 -7.88
CA VAL A 403 9.79 -10.88 -6.56
C VAL A 403 8.30 -10.92 -6.25
N GLY A 404 7.92 -11.63 -5.19
CA GLY A 404 6.53 -11.71 -4.71
C GLY A 404 6.25 -10.78 -3.54
N LEU A 405 5.00 -10.32 -3.39
CA LEU A 405 4.54 -9.68 -2.16
C LEU A 405 3.98 -10.72 -1.20
N ALA A 406 4.59 -10.85 -0.02
CA ALA A 406 4.21 -11.81 1.00
C ALA A 406 3.25 -11.23 2.06
N ALA A 407 3.51 -10.00 2.50
CA ALA A 407 2.71 -9.34 3.53
C ALA A 407 2.79 -7.80 3.41
N VAL A 408 1.85 -7.12 4.07
CA VAL A 408 1.83 -5.65 4.21
C VAL A 408 1.60 -5.32 5.67
N HIS A 409 2.43 -4.45 6.24
CA HIS A 409 2.16 -3.86 7.55
C HIS A 409 1.57 -2.46 7.38
N LEU A 410 0.46 -2.20 8.04
CA LEU A 410 -0.23 -0.92 8.03
C LEU A 410 -0.23 -0.38 9.46
N ASN A 411 0.41 0.78 9.69
CA ASN A 411 0.57 1.41 11.01
C ASN A 411 0.95 0.41 12.13
N GLY A 412 1.85 -0.53 11.83
CA GLY A 412 2.37 -1.54 12.78
C GLY A 412 1.58 -2.85 12.86
N GLN A 413 0.46 -2.99 12.14
CA GLN A 413 -0.31 -4.24 12.08
C GLN A 413 -0.02 -5.01 10.79
N GLU A 414 0.38 -6.28 10.91
CA GLU A 414 0.72 -7.16 9.78
C GLU A 414 -0.51 -7.83 9.14
N PHE A 415 -0.53 -7.88 7.81
CA PHE A 415 -1.52 -8.58 7.00
C PHE A 415 -0.84 -9.41 5.91
N THR A 416 -1.04 -10.73 5.93
CA THR A 416 -0.52 -11.65 4.91
C THR A 416 -1.32 -11.54 3.61
N VAL A 417 -0.64 -11.67 2.47
CA VAL A 417 -1.25 -11.61 1.13
C VAL A 417 -1.45 -13.04 0.58
N PRO A 418 -2.61 -13.37 -0.03
CA PRO A 418 -3.77 -12.51 -0.25
C PRO A 418 -4.53 -12.22 1.05
N PHE A 419 -5.10 -11.02 1.15
CA PHE A 419 -5.91 -10.65 2.31
C PHE A 419 -7.15 -11.55 2.45
N THR A 420 -7.61 -11.72 3.70
CA THR A 420 -8.83 -12.49 3.98
C THR A 420 -10.08 -11.72 3.52
N ASN A 421 -11.14 -12.41 3.13
CA ASN A 421 -12.40 -11.79 2.68
C ASN A 421 -13.10 -10.89 3.71
N THR A 422 -12.57 -10.80 4.93
CA THR A 422 -13.08 -9.96 6.03
C THR A 422 -12.39 -8.60 6.13
N SER A 423 -11.30 -8.37 5.40
CA SER A 423 -10.63 -7.05 5.40
C SER A 423 -11.44 -6.03 4.58
N SER A 424 -11.55 -4.82 5.11
CA SER A 424 -12.15 -3.64 4.46
C SER A 424 -11.30 -3.07 3.32
N PHE A 425 -10.01 -3.41 3.29
CA PHE A 425 -9.01 -2.96 2.34
C PHE A 425 -8.59 -4.09 1.39
N THR A 426 -8.06 -3.70 0.24
CA THR A 426 -7.74 -4.61 -0.87
C THR A 426 -6.36 -4.34 -1.44
N ILE A 427 -5.74 -5.37 -2.00
CA ILE A 427 -4.50 -5.26 -2.78
C ILE A 427 -4.64 -5.99 -4.09
N THR A 428 -4.22 -5.36 -5.18
CA THR A 428 -4.34 -5.90 -6.54
C THR A 428 -2.99 -5.87 -7.25
N LYS A 429 -2.64 -6.97 -7.92
CA LYS A 429 -1.42 -7.08 -8.74
C LYS A 429 -1.69 -6.54 -10.14
N VAL A 430 -0.79 -5.71 -10.65
CA VAL A 430 -0.81 -5.14 -12.01
C VAL A 430 0.43 -5.60 -12.75
N VAL A 431 0.28 -6.31 -13.87
CA VAL A 431 1.41 -6.81 -14.66
C VAL A 431 1.76 -5.82 -15.76
N HIS A 432 3.05 -5.56 -15.96
CA HIS A 432 3.58 -4.65 -16.98
C HIS A 432 4.31 -5.41 -18.09
N PRO A 433 4.43 -4.84 -19.30
CA PRO A 433 5.08 -5.50 -20.43
C PRO A 433 6.61 -5.63 -20.32
N ASN A 434 7.25 -4.96 -19.35
CA ASN A 434 8.71 -4.93 -19.15
C ASN A 434 9.20 -5.99 -18.14
N ASN A 435 8.51 -7.12 -18.01
CA ASN A 435 8.80 -8.19 -17.03
C ASN A 435 8.85 -7.67 -15.57
N THR A 436 8.13 -6.59 -15.28
CA THR A 436 7.86 -6.12 -13.92
C THR A 436 6.36 -6.12 -13.65
N HIS A 437 6.01 -5.91 -12.39
CA HIS A 437 4.64 -5.75 -11.97
C HIS A 437 4.57 -4.73 -10.82
N GLY A 438 3.36 -4.39 -10.42
CA GLY A 438 3.11 -3.50 -9.29
C GLY A 438 1.94 -3.99 -8.45
N TYR A 439 1.77 -3.33 -7.31
CA TYR A 439 0.67 -3.60 -6.39
C TYR A 439 -0.06 -2.31 -6.07
N THR A 440 -1.39 -2.31 -6.21
CA THR A 440 -2.24 -1.21 -5.76
C THR A 440 -2.94 -1.61 -4.48
N LEU A 441 -2.59 -0.92 -3.38
CA LEU A 441 -3.21 -1.02 -2.08
C LEU A 441 -4.30 0.06 -1.95
N LYS A 442 -5.50 -0.34 -1.53
CA LYS A 442 -6.62 0.56 -1.24
C LYS A 442 -7.10 0.39 0.20
N VAL A 443 -7.01 1.44 1.01
CA VAL A 443 -7.40 1.44 2.44
C VAL A 443 -8.41 2.56 2.71
N PRO A 444 -9.66 2.26 3.09
CA PRO A 444 -10.66 3.27 3.42
C PRO A 444 -10.23 4.15 4.60
N PHE A 445 -10.57 5.43 4.57
CA PHE A 445 -10.25 6.38 5.65
C PHE A 445 -10.93 6.03 6.97
N ASP A 446 -12.07 5.36 6.94
CA ASP A 446 -12.80 4.92 8.13
C ASP A 446 -12.30 3.60 8.72
N ASP A 447 -11.28 2.98 8.10
CA ASP A 447 -10.68 1.80 8.66
C ASP A 447 -9.92 2.11 9.97
N PRO A 448 -10.04 1.28 11.02
CA PRO A 448 -9.35 1.49 12.29
C PRO A 448 -7.82 1.51 12.18
N VAL A 449 -7.23 0.97 11.10
CA VAL A 449 -5.78 1.03 10.88
C VAL A 449 -5.30 2.42 10.51
N VAL A 450 -6.17 3.29 9.99
CA VAL A 450 -5.83 4.66 9.62
C VAL A 450 -5.73 5.54 10.87
N VAL A 451 -4.57 6.15 11.07
CA VAL A 451 -4.37 7.07 12.20
C VAL A 451 -4.97 8.42 11.83
N LYS A 452 -5.89 8.91 12.67
CA LYS A 452 -6.53 10.23 12.53
C LYS A 452 -6.05 11.13 13.67
N GLN A 453 -5.50 12.28 13.33
CA GLN A 453 -4.99 13.27 14.28
C GLN A 453 -5.50 14.66 13.91
N PHE A 454 -6.18 15.33 14.85
CA PHE A 454 -6.67 16.69 14.65
C PHE A 454 -5.63 17.73 15.09
N SER A 455 -5.32 18.69 14.21
CA SER A 455 -4.52 19.87 14.52
C SER A 455 -5.43 21.07 14.77
N LYS A 456 -5.38 21.59 16.01
CA LYS A 456 -6.19 22.73 16.44
C LYS A 456 -5.76 24.04 15.78
N GLU A 457 -4.45 24.28 15.69
CA GLU A 457 -3.87 25.51 15.15
C GLU A 457 -4.17 25.67 13.65
N ALA A 458 -4.20 24.55 12.92
CA ALA A 458 -4.47 24.54 11.49
C ALA A 458 -5.95 24.31 11.16
N ALA A 459 -6.80 23.91 12.12
CA ALA A 459 -8.16 23.45 11.90
C ALA A 459 -8.25 22.31 10.86
N LEU A 460 -7.29 21.38 10.89
CA LEU A 460 -7.15 20.27 9.94
C LEU A 460 -7.22 18.92 10.64
N MET A 461 -7.98 17.98 10.08
CA MET A 461 -7.85 16.56 10.40
C MET A 461 -6.78 15.95 9.49
N GLN A 462 -5.70 15.49 10.08
CA GLN A 462 -4.67 14.71 9.42
C GLN A 462 -5.02 13.23 9.51
N GLN A 463 -5.02 12.57 8.37
CA GLN A 463 -5.15 11.12 8.26
C GLN A 463 -3.85 10.58 7.70
N SER A 464 -3.26 9.58 8.33
CA SER A 464 -1.97 9.03 7.93
C SER A 464 -1.95 7.51 7.93
N LEU A 465 -1.21 6.96 6.99
CA LEU A 465 -1.00 5.54 6.81
C LEU A 465 0.47 5.27 6.51
N ASP A 466 1.16 4.70 7.48
CA ASP A 466 2.49 4.12 7.31
C ASP A 466 2.34 2.68 6.80
N ILE A 467 3.10 2.36 5.76
CA ILE A 467 3.02 1.11 5.01
C ILE A 467 4.42 0.49 4.95
N ASN A 468 4.51 -0.79 5.28
CA ASN A 468 5.71 -1.59 5.06
C ASN A 468 5.35 -2.82 4.23
N PHE A 469 5.84 -2.87 2.99
CA PHE A 469 5.66 -4.00 2.10
C PHE A 469 6.75 -5.05 2.39
N THR A 470 6.34 -6.27 2.74
CA THR A 470 7.23 -7.42 2.86
C THR A 470 7.26 -8.16 1.53
N LEU A 471 8.37 -8.06 0.82
CA LEU A 471 8.61 -8.65 -0.48
C LEU A 471 9.61 -9.81 -0.36
N THR A 472 9.51 -10.80 -1.23
CA THR A 472 10.36 -12.01 -1.20
C THR A 472 10.89 -12.34 -2.59
N VAL A 473 12.19 -12.57 -2.71
CA VAL A 473 12.80 -13.10 -3.96
C VAL A 473 12.50 -14.59 -4.06
N LEU A 474 12.02 -15.04 -5.23
CA LEU A 474 11.66 -16.42 -5.51
C LEU A 474 12.73 -17.11 -6.36
N PRO A 475 13.00 -18.42 -6.14
CA PRO A 475 12.36 -19.32 -5.16
C PRO A 475 13.01 -19.33 -3.76
N GLU A 476 14.09 -18.56 -3.53
CA GLU A 476 14.89 -18.59 -2.29
C GLU A 476 14.10 -18.15 -1.05
N ASN A 477 13.02 -17.39 -1.24
CA ASN A 477 12.15 -16.81 -0.20
C ASN A 477 12.89 -15.87 0.77
N GLU A 478 13.97 -15.24 0.31
CA GLU A 478 14.70 -14.20 1.01
C GLU A 478 13.85 -12.92 1.10
N PRO A 479 13.47 -12.45 2.30
CA PRO A 479 12.60 -11.29 2.46
C PRO A 479 13.36 -9.96 2.48
N PHE A 480 12.74 -8.91 1.94
CA PHE A 480 13.16 -7.52 2.12
C PHE A 480 11.95 -6.60 2.30
N PHE A 481 12.20 -5.39 2.79
CA PHE A 481 11.17 -4.46 3.22
C PHE A 481 11.21 -3.16 2.42
N HIS A 482 10.05 -2.70 1.97
CA HIS A 482 9.91 -1.41 1.30
C HIS A 482 8.91 -0.52 2.05
N LEU A 483 9.37 0.64 2.50
CA LEU A 483 8.61 1.55 3.35
C LEU A 483 7.95 2.66 2.53
N ALA A 484 6.73 3.02 2.90
CA ALA A 484 6.02 4.18 2.38
C ALA A 484 5.17 4.82 3.48
N SER A 485 4.92 6.12 3.37
CA SER A 485 3.99 6.83 4.24
C SER A 485 3.15 7.77 3.39
N VAL A 486 1.84 7.76 3.60
CA VAL A 486 0.91 8.67 2.93
C VAL A 486 0.09 9.42 3.96
N MET A 487 -0.18 10.70 3.66
CA MET A 487 -1.01 11.55 4.50
C MET A 487 -2.05 12.29 3.66
N MET A 488 -3.18 12.60 4.27
CA MET A 488 -4.22 13.46 3.72
C MET A 488 -4.68 14.45 4.80
N LEU A 489 -4.97 15.68 4.39
CA LEU A 489 -5.50 16.74 5.25
C LEU A 489 -6.93 17.06 4.85
N THR A 490 -7.83 17.15 5.82
CA THR A 490 -9.23 17.55 5.62
C THR A 490 -9.53 18.77 6.49
N ASP A 491 -10.16 19.80 5.91
CA ASP A 491 -10.61 20.97 6.67
C ASP A 491 -11.71 20.57 7.66
N VAL A 492 -11.57 21.03 8.90
CA VAL A 492 -12.51 20.77 9.99
C VAL A 492 -13.03 22.09 10.51
N SER A 493 -14.31 22.38 10.24
CA SER A 493 -14.97 23.61 10.66
C SER A 493 -16.11 23.32 11.64
N PRO A 494 -16.40 24.22 12.60
CA PRO A 494 -17.58 24.11 13.45
C PRO A 494 -18.86 23.87 12.63
N PRO A 495 -19.82 23.09 13.15
CA PRO A 495 -21.11 22.88 12.48
C PRO A 495 -21.82 24.22 12.27
N VAL A 496 -22.72 24.28 11.30
CA VAL A 496 -23.55 25.47 11.06
C VAL A 496 -24.96 24.98 10.87
N PHE A 497 -25.91 25.60 11.57
CA PHE A 497 -27.32 25.24 11.44
C PHE A 497 -27.96 25.93 10.24
N ASP A 498 -28.72 25.17 9.47
CA ASP A 498 -29.69 25.70 8.54
C ASP A 498 -30.93 26.18 9.30
N ALA A 499 -31.11 27.49 9.34
CA ALA A 499 -32.19 28.13 10.10
C ALA A 499 -33.28 28.68 9.18
N VAL A 500 -34.53 28.27 9.41
CA VAL A 500 -35.72 28.63 8.61
C VAL A 500 -36.81 29.20 9.50
N CYS A 501 -37.45 30.30 9.06
CA CYS A 501 -38.59 30.90 9.75
C CYS A 501 -39.86 30.08 9.49
N SER A 502 -40.67 29.85 10.52
CA SER A 502 -42.03 29.31 10.40
C SER A 502 -43.05 30.32 10.94
N GLU A 503 -44.35 30.08 10.75
CA GLU A 503 -45.39 30.93 11.35
C GLU A 503 -45.40 30.87 12.89
N SER A 504 -44.93 29.77 13.46
CA SER A 504 -44.97 29.48 14.89
C SER A 504 -43.62 29.65 15.61
N GLY A 505 -42.53 29.96 14.91
CA GLY A 505 -41.19 30.08 15.50
C GLY A 505 -40.04 29.97 14.48
N ILE A 506 -38.90 29.45 14.94
CA ILE A 506 -37.71 29.23 14.11
C ILE A 506 -37.32 27.76 14.20
N ARG A 507 -37.03 27.15 13.04
CA ARG A 507 -36.55 25.78 12.92
C ARG A 507 -35.08 25.79 12.54
N PHE A 508 -34.26 25.12 13.33
CA PHE A 508 -32.84 24.91 13.09
C PHE A 508 -32.62 23.44 12.74
N ARG A 509 -31.89 23.19 11.65
CA ARG A 509 -31.50 21.85 11.21
C ARG A 509 -29.98 21.78 11.10
N LEU A 510 -29.41 20.70 11.61
CA LEU A 510 -28.01 20.36 11.44
C LEU A 510 -27.91 18.93 10.92
N ASP A 511 -27.23 18.74 9.79
CA ASP A 511 -26.91 17.41 9.28
C ASP A 511 -25.54 16.99 9.87
N HIS A 512 -25.48 15.82 10.50
CA HIS A 512 -24.29 15.35 11.22
C HIS A 512 -23.14 15.01 10.27
N ARG A 513 -21.93 15.43 10.63
CA ARG A 513 -20.67 15.14 9.94
C ARG A 513 -19.73 14.31 10.84
N PRO A 514 -18.78 13.54 10.26
CA PRO A 514 -17.90 12.64 11.02
C PRO A 514 -17.11 13.29 12.16
N PHE A 515 -16.89 14.61 12.11
CA PHE A 515 -16.10 15.36 13.09
C PHE A 515 -16.95 16.23 14.03
N ASP A 516 -18.28 16.16 13.95
CA ASP A 516 -19.15 17.04 14.75
C ASP A 516 -19.02 16.82 16.28
N HIS A 517 -18.47 15.66 16.69
CA HIS A 517 -18.17 15.33 18.08
C HIS A 517 -17.08 16.22 18.73
N LEU A 518 -16.33 16.99 17.94
CA LEU A 518 -15.35 17.95 18.44
C LEU A 518 -16.00 19.21 19.04
N TRP A 519 -17.30 19.43 18.83
CA TRP A 519 -18.00 20.61 19.29
C TRP A 519 -19.22 20.28 20.16
N VAL A 520 -19.58 21.23 21.02
CA VAL A 520 -20.75 21.21 21.89
C VAL A 520 -21.71 22.31 21.43
N ILE A 521 -22.97 21.92 21.20
CA ILE A 521 -24.04 22.84 20.81
C ILE A 521 -24.62 23.42 22.09
N CYS A 522 -24.69 24.75 22.19
CA CYS A 522 -25.12 25.45 23.40
C CYS A 522 -26.26 26.44 23.11
N ILE A 523 -27.16 26.59 24.09
CA ILE A 523 -28.18 27.64 24.13
C ILE A 523 -27.79 28.61 25.25
N GLY A 524 -27.33 29.81 24.86
CA GLY A 524 -26.67 30.70 25.79
C GLY A 524 -25.42 30.02 26.40
N THR A 525 -25.40 29.86 27.72
CA THR A 525 -24.28 29.21 28.44
C THR A 525 -24.48 27.71 28.68
N GLU A 526 -25.62 27.13 28.32
CA GLU A 526 -25.97 25.75 28.69
C GLU A 526 -25.90 24.80 27.48
N PRO A 527 -25.29 23.61 27.61
CA PRO A 527 -25.27 22.60 26.54
C PRO A 527 -26.68 22.13 26.17
N LEU A 528 -26.97 22.04 24.87
CA LEU A 528 -28.25 21.58 24.36
C LEU A 528 -28.41 20.08 24.63
N THR A 529 -29.28 19.75 25.59
CA THR A 529 -29.73 18.38 25.86
C THR A 529 -31.24 18.24 25.62
N PRO A 530 -31.75 17.02 25.39
CA PRO A 530 -33.19 16.78 25.30
C PRO A 530 -33.96 17.27 26.54
N GLU A 531 -33.37 17.14 27.73
CA GLU A 531 -33.96 17.61 28.99
C GLU A 531 -34.04 19.14 29.03
N LEU A 532 -32.98 19.84 28.60
CA LEU A 532 -32.95 21.29 28.50
C LEU A 532 -33.98 21.80 27.50
N ALA A 533 -34.03 21.17 26.32
CA ALA A 533 -34.98 21.50 25.27
C ALA A 533 -36.43 21.40 25.78
N ALA A 534 -36.77 20.29 26.46
CA ALA A 534 -38.08 20.12 27.06
C ALA A 534 -38.37 21.15 28.16
N HIS A 535 -37.38 21.50 28.98
CA HIS A 535 -37.53 22.50 30.04
C HIS A 535 -37.84 23.90 29.49
N HIS A 536 -37.22 24.27 28.37
CA HIS A 536 -37.44 25.57 27.71
C HIS A 536 -38.59 25.59 26.70
N GLY A 537 -39.30 24.46 26.51
CA GLY A 537 -40.43 24.36 25.60
C GLY A 537 -40.05 24.25 24.13
N TYR A 538 -38.81 23.84 23.82
CA TYR A 538 -38.36 23.55 22.46
C TYR A 538 -38.80 22.13 22.05
N ILE A 539 -38.93 21.91 20.75
CA ILE A 539 -39.21 20.59 20.17
C ILE A 539 -37.93 20.12 19.48
N MET A 540 -37.30 19.09 20.04
CA MET A 540 -36.03 18.56 19.57
C MET A 540 -36.19 17.13 19.07
N SER A 541 -35.59 16.83 17.92
CA SER A 541 -35.40 15.48 17.39
C SER A 541 -33.93 15.32 17.01
N ASN A 542 -33.27 14.29 17.51
CA ASN A 542 -31.87 14.01 17.21
C ASN A 542 -31.74 12.53 16.86
N ASP A 543 -31.41 12.25 15.61
CA ASP A 543 -31.12 10.91 15.11
C ASP A 543 -29.65 10.80 14.66
N SER A 544 -29.27 9.67 14.05
CA SER A 544 -27.87 9.44 13.65
C SER A 544 -27.43 10.27 12.44
N GLN A 545 -28.35 10.94 11.74
CA GLN A 545 -28.06 11.71 10.53
C GLN A 545 -28.31 13.21 10.72
N THR A 546 -29.31 13.58 11.53
CA THR A 546 -29.76 14.96 11.64
C THR A 546 -30.19 15.32 13.06
N LEU A 547 -29.92 16.56 13.42
CA LEU A 547 -30.47 17.25 14.57
C LEU A 547 -31.46 18.31 14.09
N LEU A 548 -32.69 18.23 14.57
CA LEU A 548 -33.75 19.20 14.33
C LEU A 548 -34.15 19.85 15.67
N LEU A 549 -34.09 21.17 15.72
CA LEU A 549 -34.54 21.97 16.86
C LEU A 549 -35.57 22.99 16.38
N GLU A 550 -36.82 22.82 16.77
CA GLU A 550 -37.86 23.82 16.60
C GLU A 550 -38.00 24.63 17.89
N VAL A 551 -37.91 25.95 17.74
CA VAL A 551 -37.97 26.91 18.84
C VAL A 551 -39.26 27.72 18.65
N PRO A 552 -40.37 27.38 19.33
CA PRO A 552 -41.63 28.10 19.21
C PRO A 552 -41.55 29.55 19.69
N LEU A 553 -42.40 30.44 19.16
CA LEU A 553 -42.52 31.81 19.67
C LEU A 553 -42.84 31.81 21.17
N PHE A 554 -42.28 32.81 21.86
CA PHE A 554 -42.43 33.07 23.30
C PHE A 554 -41.78 32.04 24.23
N THR A 555 -40.88 31.20 23.71
CA THR A 555 -39.99 30.37 24.54
C THR A 555 -38.78 31.16 25.04
N TYR A 556 -38.03 30.57 25.98
CA TYR A 556 -36.77 31.11 26.45
C TYR A 556 -35.77 31.31 25.29
N GLY A 557 -34.87 32.30 25.41
CA GLY A 557 -33.79 32.56 24.45
C GLY A 557 -34.12 33.47 23.26
N TYR A 558 -35.40 33.84 23.04
CA TYR A 558 -35.75 34.83 22.02
C TYR A 558 -35.42 36.26 22.44
N GLU A 559 -34.93 37.06 21.49
CA GLU A 559 -34.87 38.51 21.60
C GLU A 559 -35.87 39.14 20.63
N TYR A 560 -36.84 39.91 21.15
CA TYR A 560 -37.85 40.59 20.32
C TYR A 560 -37.53 42.07 20.13
N LYS A 561 -37.57 42.52 18.87
CA LYS A 561 -37.29 43.91 18.48
C LYS A 561 -38.33 44.44 17.49
N ASP A 562 -38.36 45.75 17.33
CA ASP A 562 -39.19 46.46 16.35
C ASP A 562 -40.70 46.14 16.40
N VAL A 563 -41.23 46.04 17.62
CA VAL A 563 -42.64 45.77 17.87
C VAL A 563 -43.51 46.91 17.34
N SER A 564 -44.38 46.58 16.38
CA SER A 564 -45.36 47.47 15.76
C SER A 564 -46.68 46.71 15.53
N LEU A 565 -47.73 47.41 15.11
CA LEU A 565 -48.98 46.73 14.71
C LEU A 565 -48.83 45.88 13.44
N LYS A 566 -47.80 46.11 12.63
CA LYS A 566 -47.52 45.28 11.44
C LYS A 566 -46.85 43.95 11.80
N GLY A 567 -46.29 43.83 13.00
CA GLY A 567 -45.50 42.68 13.44
C GLY A 567 -44.29 43.09 14.27
N PHE A 568 -43.45 42.12 14.56
CA PHE A 568 -42.20 42.26 15.30
C PHE A 568 -41.13 41.34 14.74
N LEU A 569 -39.86 41.59 15.06
CA LEU A 569 -38.75 40.71 14.72
C LEU A 569 -38.39 39.85 15.94
N GLY A 570 -38.32 38.54 15.77
CA GLY A 570 -37.77 37.63 16.78
C GLY A 570 -36.42 37.12 16.31
N THR A 571 -35.40 37.28 17.14
CA THR A 571 -34.05 36.77 16.91
C THR A 571 -33.74 35.65 17.89
N TYR A 572 -33.10 34.59 17.41
CA TYR A 572 -32.62 33.48 18.22
C TYR A 572 -31.19 33.11 17.82
N GLU A 573 -30.35 32.81 18.81
CA GLU A 573 -28.93 32.46 18.62
C GLU A 573 -28.62 31.11 19.23
N ILE A 574 -27.95 30.25 18.46
CA ILE A 574 -27.34 29.00 18.91
C ILE A 574 -25.82 29.18 18.88
N LEU A 575 -25.15 28.83 19.97
CA LEU A 575 -23.69 28.90 20.08
C LEU A 575 -23.07 27.52 19.90
N ILE A 576 -21.85 27.50 19.38
CA ILE A 576 -21.07 26.28 19.19
C ILE A 576 -19.73 26.47 19.89
N GLN A 577 -19.46 25.59 20.84
CA GLN A 577 -18.29 25.64 21.70
C GLN A 577 -17.37 24.46 21.44
N ASP A 578 -16.08 24.65 21.66
CA ASP A 578 -15.10 23.57 21.68
C ASP A 578 -15.32 22.67 22.90
N CYS A 579 -15.29 21.34 22.71
CA CYS A 579 -15.65 20.39 23.76
C CYS A 579 -14.67 20.31 24.94
N GLU A 580 -13.41 20.74 24.75
CA GLU A 580 -12.38 20.71 25.79
C GLU A 580 -12.22 22.06 26.49
N THR A 581 -12.24 23.15 25.73
CA THR A 581 -11.93 24.50 26.22
C THR A 581 -13.17 25.32 26.59
N SER A 582 -14.35 24.91 26.12
CA SER A 582 -15.61 25.67 26.25
C SER A 582 -15.57 27.07 25.59
N GLU A 583 -14.58 27.37 24.74
CA GLU A 583 -14.53 28.61 23.98
C GLU A 583 -15.54 28.59 22.83
N VAL A 584 -16.20 29.72 22.57
CA VAL A 584 -17.17 29.87 21.47
C VAL A 584 -16.40 29.95 20.14
N GLN A 585 -16.59 28.93 19.30
CA GLN A 585 -15.95 28.82 17.98
C GLN A 585 -16.88 29.24 16.83
N GLY A 586 -18.20 29.27 17.07
CA GLY A 586 -19.18 29.72 16.08
C GLY A 586 -20.54 30.02 16.70
N SER A 587 -21.39 30.70 15.92
CA SER A 587 -22.80 30.88 16.27
C SER A 587 -23.69 30.88 15.03
N THR A 588 -24.93 30.42 15.20
CA THR A 588 -25.99 30.56 14.21
C THR A 588 -27.05 31.50 14.76
N VAL A 589 -27.17 32.69 14.16
CA VAL A 589 -28.18 33.69 14.52
C VAL A 589 -29.24 33.74 13.42
N LYS A 590 -30.51 33.65 13.81
CA LYS A 590 -31.64 33.80 12.88
C LYS A 590 -32.62 34.85 13.39
N THR A 591 -32.91 35.82 12.55
CA THR A 591 -33.96 36.82 12.77
C THR A 591 -35.12 36.57 11.81
N CYS A 592 -36.33 36.50 12.35
CA CYS A 592 -37.55 36.21 11.60
C CYS A 592 -38.64 37.27 11.89
N PRO A 593 -39.38 37.72 10.88
CA PRO A 593 -40.54 38.58 11.08
C PRO A 593 -41.76 37.75 11.49
N PHE A 594 -42.48 38.21 12.50
CA PHE A 594 -43.69 37.57 13.01
C PHE A 594 -44.84 38.56 13.10
N THR A 595 -46.04 38.04 12.89
CA THR A 595 -47.28 38.82 13.02
C THR A 595 -48.24 38.08 13.92
N THR A 596 -48.67 38.71 15.01
CA THR A 596 -49.66 38.14 15.92
C THR A 596 -50.80 39.14 16.17
N THR A 597 -51.99 38.61 16.50
CA THR A 597 -53.14 39.44 16.88
C THR A 597 -52.91 40.11 18.22
N GLU A 598 -52.31 39.38 19.15
CA GLU A 598 -51.90 39.86 20.46
C GLU A 598 -50.44 39.53 20.73
N PHE A 599 -49.76 40.41 21.46
CA PHE A 599 -48.37 40.27 21.84
C PHE A 599 -48.15 40.94 23.19
N ILE A 600 -47.38 40.34 24.09
CA ILE A 600 -46.94 41.02 25.30
C ILE A 600 -45.51 40.61 25.62
N MET A 601 -44.67 41.61 25.86
CA MET A 601 -43.28 41.47 26.23
C MET A 601 -42.99 42.30 27.47
N CYS A 602 -42.29 41.67 28.41
CA CYS A 602 -41.91 42.23 29.69
C CYS A 602 -40.38 42.27 29.75
N SER A 603 -39.79 43.38 29.33
CA SER A 603 -38.34 43.48 29.20
C SER A 603 -37.61 43.52 30.55
N THR A 604 -36.32 43.18 30.52
CA THR A 604 -35.41 43.24 31.67
C THR A 604 -35.19 44.67 32.19
N ASP A 605 -35.29 45.69 31.33
CA ASP A 605 -35.22 47.12 31.71
C ASP A 605 -36.53 47.67 32.32
N GLY A 606 -37.54 46.82 32.49
CA GLY A 606 -38.78 47.15 33.19
C GLY A 606 -39.78 47.91 32.34
N ARG A 607 -39.88 47.56 31.06
CA ARG A 607 -40.88 48.10 30.13
C ARG A 607 -41.87 47.00 29.72
N MET A 608 -43.15 47.29 29.85
CA MET A 608 -44.22 46.45 29.33
C MET A 608 -44.58 46.97 27.94
N THR A 609 -44.46 46.11 26.92
CA THR A 609 -44.90 46.40 25.57
C THR A 609 -45.96 45.37 25.17
N ALA A 610 -47.16 45.83 24.82
CA ALA A 610 -48.27 44.94 24.51
C ALA A 610 -49.06 45.43 23.29
N VAL A 611 -49.30 44.53 22.34
CA VAL A 611 -50.33 44.66 21.31
C VAL A 611 -51.56 43.92 21.85
N ALA A 612 -52.64 44.65 22.10
CA ALA A 612 -53.89 44.08 22.58
C ALA A 612 -54.95 44.14 21.48
N ASP A 613 -55.73 43.06 21.34
CA ASP A 613 -56.94 43.09 20.53
C ASP A 613 -58.09 43.68 21.33
N LEU A 614 -58.65 44.77 20.84
CA LEU A 614 -59.72 45.53 21.50
C LEU A 614 -61.05 45.34 20.79
N SER A 615 -61.13 44.42 19.83
CA SER A 615 -62.33 44.11 19.04
C SER A 615 -63.55 43.78 19.92
N LEU A 616 -63.34 43.10 21.05
CA LEU A 616 -64.38 42.73 22.01
C LEU A 616 -64.65 43.83 23.05
N THR A 617 -63.69 44.72 23.28
CA THR A 617 -63.73 45.73 24.34
C THR A 617 -64.34 47.06 23.87
N ILE A 618 -64.23 47.34 22.57
CA ILE A 618 -64.69 48.59 21.95
C ILE A 618 -65.97 48.29 21.12
N PRO A 619 -67.11 48.95 21.41
CA PRO A 619 -68.33 48.77 20.62
C PRO A 619 -68.12 49.15 19.15
N SER A 620 -68.83 48.50 18.22
CA SER A 620 -68.73 48.75 16.78
C SER A 620 -68.77 50.25 16.44
N GLY A 621 -67.67 50.76 15.88
CA GLY A 621 -67.48 52.18 15.53
C GLY A 621 -66.74 53.03 16.58
N GLY A 622 -66.25 52.43 17.68
CA GLY A 622 -65.30 53.08 18.58
C GLY A 622 -63.88 53.08 18.00
N VAL A 623 -63.07 54.08 18.39
CA VAL A 623 -61.71 54.26 17.86
C VAL A 623 -60.69 53.79 18.91
N PRO A 624 -59.86 52.77 18.63
CA PRO A 624 -58.84 52.28 19.57
C PRO A 624 -57.89 53.35 20.12
N ALA A 625 -57.63 54.41 19.34
CA ALA A 625 -56.83 55.58 19.78
C ALA A 625 -57.41 56.34 20.99
N ARG A 626 -58.68 56.09 21.35
CA ARG A 626 -59.33 56.68 22.53
C ARG A 626 -59.24 55.82 23.78
N THR A 627 -58.48 54.72 23.71
CA THR A 627 -58.15 53.92 24.89
C THR A 627 -56.99 54.54 25.67
N ASN A 628 -56.95 54.26 26.96
CA ASN A 628 -55.88 54.68 27.85
C ASN A 628 -55.67 53.60 28.92
N LEU A 629 -54.48 53.54 29.51
CA LEU A 629 -54.21 52.72 30.68
C LEU A 629 -54.92 53.28 31.93
N ILE A 630 -54.68 52.74 33.12
CA ILE A 630 -55.25 53.28 34.38
C ILE A 630 -55.01 54.79 34.51
N ASP A 631 -53.82 55.27 34.13
CA ASP A 631 -53.55 56.69 33.93
C ASP A 631 -54.07 57.17 32.56
N LYS A 632 -54.95 58.17 32.58
CA LYS A 632 -55.58 58.75 31.38
C LYS A 632 -54.59 59.42 30.43
N TYR A 633 -53.40 59.77 30.89
CA TYR A 633 -52.36 60.35 30.04
C TYR A 633 -51.52 59.29 29.30
N CYS A 634 -51.70 58.01 29.62
CA CYS A 634 -51.02 56.91 28.95
C CYS A 634 -51.92 56.29 27.87
N GLY A 635 -51.92 56.91 26.69
CA GLY A 635 -52.58 56.39 25.50
C GLY A 635 -51.71 55.39 24.72
N PRO A 636 -52.27 54.75 23.68
CA PRO A 636 -51.54 53.84 22.81
C PRO A 636 -50.51 54.57 21.95
N LYS A 637 -49.40 53.88 21.66
CA LYS A 637 -48.32 54.33 20.78
C LYS A 637 -48.71 54.21 19.31
N GLU A 638 -49.40 53.13 18.95
CA GLU A 638 -49.94 52.87 17.61
C GLU A 638 -51.33 52.25 17.75
N THR A 639 -52.21 52.52 16.78
CA THR A 639 -53.56 51.92 16.72
C THR A 639 -53.95 51.62 15.29
N ASP A 640 -54.67 50.52 15.09
CA ASP A 640 -55.39 50.21 13.85
C ASP A 640 -56.91 50.16 14.12
N ASP A 641 -57.69 49.48 13.28
CA ASP A 641 -59.15 49.42 13.41
C ASP A 641 -59.61 48.65 14.67
N THR A 642 -58.84 47.66 15.14
CA THR A 642 -59.25 46.79 16.25
C THR A 642 -58.21 46.63 17.36
N ARG A 643 -56.94 46.96 17.11
CA ARG A 643 -55.81 46.72 18.00
C ARG A 643 -55.16 48.02 18.44
N ALA A 644 -54.49 47.95 19.59
CA ALA A 644 -53.69 49.05 20.12
C ALA A 644 -52.38 48.53 20.70
N LEU A 645 -51.29 49.24 20.38
CA LEU A 645 -49.95 49.00 20.93
C LEU A 645 -49.73 49.95 22.11
N PHE A 646 -49.42 49.40 23.28
CA PHE A 646 -48.97 50.13 24.45
C PHE A 646 -47.51 49.80 24.74
N SER A 647 -46.71 50.80 25.11
CA SER A 647 -45.35 50.58 25.60
C SER A 647 -45.03 51.58 26.70
N PHE A 648 -44.84 51.09 27.92
CA PHE A 648 -44.72 51.93 29.10
C PHE A 648 -43.84 51.30 30.19
N PRO A 649 -43.12 52.10 30.98
CA PRO A 649 -42.40 51.61 32.16
C PRO A 649 -43.35 51.01 33.21
N LEU A 650 -42.97 49.87 33.80
CA LEU A 650 -43.77 49.14 34.80
C LEU A 650 -44.13 49.96 36.04
N ASN A 651 -43.31 50.94 36.40
CA ASN A 651 -43.53 51.84 37.54
C ASN A 651 -44.36 53.09 37.21
N SER A 652 -44.93 53.17 36.01
CA SER A 652 -45.68 54.32 35.50
C SER A 652 -47.10 53.94 35.06
N CYS A 653 -47.84 54.90 34.51
CA CYS A 653 -49.17 54.70 33.92
C CYS A 653 -50.24 54.06 34.84
N GLY A 654 -50.10 54.24 36.15
CA GLY A 654 -51.04 53.71 37.14
C GLY A 654 -50.93 52.21 37.39
N SER A 655 -49.84 51.56 36.94
CA SER A 655 -49.63 50.12 37.12
C SER A 655 -49.68 49.73 38.61
N THR A 656 -50.42 48.67 38.89
CA THR A 656 -50.56 48.08 40.22
C THR A 656 -49.55 46.96 40.42
N ILE A 657 -48.99 46.86 41.62
CA ILE A 657 -47.98 45.85 41.95
C ILE A 657 -48.59 44.86 42.94
N LYS A 658 -48.54 43.58 42.60
CA LYS A 658 -48.92 42.45 43.46
C LYS A 658 -47.66 41.68 43.82
N LEU A 659 -47.27 41.75 45.09
CA LEU A 659 -46.10 41.03 45.61
C LEU A 659 -46.52 39.64 46.10
N GLY A 660 -46.03 38.59 45.45
CA GLY A 660 -46.16 37.20 45.87
C GLY A 660 -44.99 36.75 46.76
N LYS A 661 -44.97 35.46 47.14
CA LYS A 661 -43.88 34.89 47.94
C LYS A 661 -42.55 34.80 47.17
N GLU A 662 -42.62 34.50 45.88
CA GLU A 662 -41.44 34.23 45.02
C GLU A 662 -41.44 35.09 43.74
N TYR A 663 -42.51 35.83 43.47
CA TYR A 663 -42.69 36.61 42.24
C TYR A 663 -43.30 37.99 42.55
N VAL A 664 -43.03 38.96 41.69
CA VAL A 664 -43.73 40.25 41.66
C VAL A 664 -44.48 40.38 40.34
N THR A 665 -45.73 40.78 40.43
CA THR A 665 -46.62 40.93 39.29
C THR A 665 -47.03 42.38 39.14
N TYR A 666 -46.74 42.96 37.98
CA TYR A 666 -47.18 44.29 37.58
C TYR A 666 -48.41 44.13 36.69
N GLU A 667 -49.45 44.89 37.00
CA GLU A 667 -50.74 44.77 36.33
C GLU A 667 -51.28 46.15 35.96
N ASN A 668 -51.73 46.29 34.73
CA ASN A 668 -52.40 47.49 34.24
C ASN A 668 -53.66 47.08 33.46
N GLU A 669 -54.59 48.02 33.29
CA GLU A 669 -55.86 47.78 32.61
C GLU A 669 -56.05 48.80 31.48
N ILE A 670 -56.49 48.32 30.32
CA ILE A 670 -56.86 49.16 29.18
C ILE A 670 -58.32 49.58 29.33
N PHE A 671 -58.56 50.89 29.33
CA PHE A 671 -59.88 51.50 29.45
C PHE A 671 -60.29 52.19 28.15
N PHE A 672 -61.57 52.06 27.79
CA PHE A 672 -62.19 52.87 26.75
C PHE A 672 -63.14 53.91 27.36
N SER A 673 -62.88 55.20 27.13
CA SER A 673 -63.74 56.27 27.67
C SER A 673 -64.99 56.50 26.81
N LYS A 674 -66.18 56.10 27.29
CA LYS A 674 -67.47 56.28 26.59
C LYS A 674 -68.00 57.73 26.52
N LYS A 675 -67.19 58.76 26.81
CA LYS A 675 -67.67 60.16 26.88
C LYS A 675 -67.79 60.81 25.50
N LEU A 676 -68.83 60.44 24.74
CA LEU A 676 -69.56 61.28 23.77
C LEU A 676 -70.75 60.54 23.12
N ARG A 677 -71.72 60.09 23.93
CA ARG A 677 -73.15 60.05 23.54
C ARG A 677 -73.97 60.52 24.74
N ALA A 678 -74.13 61.83 24.89
CA ALA A 678 -75.11 62.38 25.81
C ALA A 678 -76.47 62.37 25.10
N LEU A 679 -77.36 61.42 25.44
CA LEU A 679 -78.76 61.71 25.82
C LEU A 679 -79.54 60.42 26.17
N LYS A 680 -80.23 60.52 27.31
CA LYS A 680 -81.45 59.80 27.76
C LYS A 680 -81.31 58.45 28.51
N ASN A 681 -81.66 58.58 29.79
CA ASN A 681 -82.18 57.61 30.77
C ASN A 681 -81.18 56.90 31.70
N PRO A 682 -81.21 57.20 33.02
CA PRO A 682 -80.45 56.49 34.05
C PRO A 682 -81.33 55.44 34.72
N ALA A 683 -81.51 54.30 34.07
CA ALA A 683 -81.99 53.06 34.68
C ALA A 683 -81.60 51.95 33.70
N ASP A 684 -80.93 50.91 34.19
CA ASP A 684 -80.25 49.84 33.45
C ASP A 684 -78.92 50.21 32.79
N SER A 685 -77.86 50.24 33.59
CA SER A 685 -76.54 49.79 33.13
C SER A 685 -75.88 48.98 34.23
N THR A 686 -76.10 47.67 34.20
CA THR A 686 -75.13 46.71 34.74
C THR A 686 -73.77 47.04 34.12
N ASP A 687 -72.86 47.55 34.95
CA ASP A 687 -71.46 47.84 34.61
C ASP A 687 -70.71 46.53 34.33
N ASP A 688 -70.96 45.91 33.18
CA ASP A 688 -69.97 45.06 32.53
C ASP A 688 -69.23 45.95 31.53
N VAL A 689 -68.21 46.65 32.03
CA VAL A 689 -67.20 47.25 31.17
C VAL A 689 -66.25 46.12 30.84
N ASP A 690 -66.29 45.62 29.60
CA ASP A 690 -65.25 44.75 29.09
C ASP A 690 -63.91 45.46 29.29
N ARG A 691 -63.01 44.81 30.01
CA ARG A 691 -61.66 45.24 30.37
C ARG A 691 -60.64 44.26 29.84
N VAL A 692 -59.54 44.80 29.31
CA VAL A 692 -58.34 44.04 28.97
C VAL A 692 -57.27 44.32 30.03
N THR A 693 -56.84 43.29 30.72
CA THR A 693 -55.81 43.38 31.75
C THR A 693 -54.48 42.91 31.20
N LEU A 694 -53.45 43.76 31.34
CA LEU A 694 -52.07 43.48 30.97
C LEU A 694 -51.30 43.11 32.23
N GLN A 695 -50.54 42.02 32.20
CA GLN A 695 -49.82 41.52 33.35
C GLN A 695 -48.40 41.11 32.97
N CYS A 696 -47.40 41.53 33.77
CA CYS A 696 -46.01 41.08 33.67
C CYS A 696 -45.57 40.55 35.04
N THR A 697 -45.08 39.31 35.09
CA THR A 697 -44.63 38.67 36.32
C THR A 697 -43.14 38.36 36.26
N TYR A 698 -42.39 38.81 37.28
CA TYR A 698 -40.95 38.61 37.41
C TYR A 698 -40.63 37.80 38.67
N SER A 699 -39.58 36.98 38.62
CA SER A 699 -39.06 36.29 39.81
C SER A 699 -38.40 37.28 40.77
N LEU A 700 -38.67 37.15 42.07
CA LEU A 700 -38.03 37.98 43.09
C LEU A 700 -36.52 37.71 43.22
N ALA A 701 -36.08 36.50 42.88
CA ALA A 701 -34.66 36.12 42.98
C ALA A 701 -33.78 36.85 41.96
N GLY A 702 -34.32 37.19 40.78
CA GLY A 702 -33.61 37.86 39.68
C GLY A 702 -33.87 39.37 39.59
N LEU A 703 -34.24 40.02 40.69
CA LEU A 703 -34.47 41.46 40.76
C LEU A 703 -33.37 42.10 41.61
N HIS A 704 -32.30 42.56 40.98
CA HIS A 704 -31.11 43.05 41.66
C HIS A 704 -31.34 44.25 42.60
N ARG A 705 -32.46 44.98 42.50
CA ARG A 705 -32.93 45.95 43.51
C ARG A 705 -34.45 46.14 43.45
N LEU A 706 -35.20 45.53 44.37
CA LEU A 706 -36.56 46.00 44.63
C LEU A 706 -36.52 47.37 45.33
N PHE A 707 -37.04 48.39 44.64
CA PHE A 707 -37.28 49.77 45.09
C PHE A 707 -36.07 50.73 45.10
N SER A 708 -35.42 50.92 43.95
CA SER A 708 -34.88 52.24 43.60
C SER A 708 -36.01 53.05 42.93
N VAL A 709 -36.29 54.26 43.40
CA VAL A 709 -37.40 55.12 42.90
C VAL A 709 -37.30 55.42 41.39
N TYR A 710 -36.18 55.10 40.71
CA TYR A 710 -35.91 55.58 39.35
C TYR A 710 -35.46 54.53 38.32
N ARG A 711 -35.23 53.26 38.66
CA ARG A 711 -34.82 52.26 37.65
C ARG A 711 -35.15 50.83 38.08
N PHE A 712 -35.91 50.12 37.25
CA PHE A 712 -36.14 48.68 37.34
C PHE A 712 -35.10 47.97 36.46
N GLU A 713 -34.56 46.85 36.96
CA GLU A 713 -33.61 46.01 36.24
C GLU A 713 -33.78 44.58 36.76
N SER A 714 -33.92 43.63 35.83
CA SER A 714 -34.08 42.21 36.13
C SER A 714 -33.14 41.37 35.29
N ASP A 715 -32.71 40.24 35.84
CA ASP A 715 -31.76 39.31 35.23
C ASP A 715 -32.42 38.47 34.13
N SER A 716 -33.75 38.45 34.08
CA SER A 716 -34.55 37.68 33.13
C SER A 716 -35.80 38.47 32.69
N GLU A 717 -36.29 38.18 31.48
CA GLU A 717 -37.56 38.73 31.00
C GLU A 717 -38.74 38.24 31.85
N GLY A 718 -39.74 39.11 32.00
CA GLY A 718 -40.95 38.78 32.74
C GLY A 718 -41.92 37.93 31.92
N VAL A 719 -42.75 37.15 32.60
CA VAL A 719 -43.82 36.39 31.96
C VAL A 719 -45.03 37.31 31.75
N GLY A 720 -45.32 37.62 30.48
CA GLY A 720 -46.43 38.47 30.07
C GLY A 720 -47.75 37.71 29.88
N ARG A 721 -48.87 38.32 30.25
CA ARG A 721 -50.24 37.82 29.98
C ARG A 721 -51.19 38.96 29.62
N ILE A 722 -52.04 38.73 28.63
CA ILE A 722 -53.19 39.57 28.28
C ILE A 722 -54.45 38.78 28.66
N MET A 723 -55.34 39.40 29.43
CA MET A 723 -56.57 38.75 29.91
C MET A 723 -57.79 39.57 29.48
N HIS A 724 -58.74 38.90 28.82
CA HIS A 724 -60.03 39.46 28.41
C HIS A 724 -61.12 39.02 29.40
N SER A 725 -61.86 39.99 29.94
CA SER A 725 -62.91 39.74 30.95
C SER A 725 -64.11 38.93 30.43
N ALA A 726 -64.34 38.87 29.11
CA ALA A 726 -65.50 38.20 28.50
C ALA A 726 -65.36 36.67 28.30
N LEU A 727 -64.23 36.02 28.65
CA LEU A 727 -64.01 34.58 28.40
C LEU A 727 -64.01 33.68 29.65
N SER A 728 -64.33 34.20 30.84
CA SER A 728 -64.47 33.37 32.05
C SER A 728 -65.84 32.67 32.13
N ARG A 729 -66.18 31.90 31.09
CA ARG A 729 -67.28 30.92 31.11
C ARG A 729 -67.09 29.80 30.08
N ALA A 730 -65.90 29.23 30.03
CA ALA A 730 -65.69 27.88 29.53
C ALA A 730 -64.70 27.19 30.48
N GLY A 731 -65.14 26.14 31.17
CA GLY A 731 -64.26 25.32 31.99
C GLY A 731 -63.13 24.74 31.13
N PRO A 732 -61.96 24.46 31.71
CA PRO A 732 -60.87 23.85 30.95
C PRO A 732 -61.32 22.47 30.49
N LEU A 733 -61.58 22.34 29.19
CA LEU A 733 -61.56 21.08 28.47
C LEU A 733 -60.10 20.62 28.46
N SER A 734 -59.76 19.73 29.40
CA SER A 734 -58.57 18.90 29.29
C SER A 734 -58.61 18.14 27.96
N PRO A 735 -57.59 18.22 27.09
CA PRO A 735 -57.42 17.22 26.06
C PRO A 735 -57.07 15.91 26.74
N THR A 736 -57.97 14.94 26.63
CA THR A 736 -57.71 13.54 26.92
C THR A 736 -56.60 13.05 26.00
N MET A 737 -55.43 12.74 26.55
CA MET A 737 -54.45 11.89 25.89
C MET A 737 -54.26 10.67 26.79
N GLU A 738 -54.79 9.53 26.35
CA GLU A 738 -54.56 8.22 26.93
C GLU A 738 -53.05 7.95 27.05
N PRO A 739 -52.53 7.58 28.23
CA PRO A 739 -51.24 6.93 28.34
C PRO A 739 -51.44 5.43 28.14
N THR A 740 -50.91 4.89 27.04
CA THR A 740 -50.72 3.45 26.85
C THR A 740 -49.81 2.92 27.96
N ILE A 741 -50.35 2.02 28.78
CA ILE A 741 -49.67 1.38 29.91
C ILE A 741 -48.63 0.40 29.38
N VAL A 742 -47.34 0.67 29.63
CA VAL A 742 -46.30 -0.38 29.68
C VAL A 742 -45.98 -0.65 31.15
N SER A 743 -46.24 -1.89 31.54
CA SER A 743 -46.11 -2.41 32.90
C SER A 743 -44.65 -2.56 33.31
N THR A 744 -44.21 -1.83 34.34
CA THR A 744 -43.03 -2.20 35.13
C THR A 744 -43.36 -2.28 36.61
N THR A 745 -43.25 -3.49 37.14
CA THR A 745 -43.48 -3.88 38.53
C THR A 745 -42.45 -3.28 39.49
N ARG A 746 -42.89 -2.55 40.53
CA ARG A 746 -42.13 -2.46 41.80
C ARG A 746 -43.02 -2.23 43.03
N ARG A 747 -42.73 -2.99 44.09
CA ARG A 747 -43.44 -3.10 45.38
C ARG A 747 -43.21 -1.87 46.30
N PRO A 748 -44.06 -1.66 47.35
CA PRO A 748 -44.31 -0.35 47.97
C PRO A 748 -43.76 -0.16 49.39
N ARG A 749 -43.73 1.11 49.85
CA ARG A 749 -43.89 1.70 51.23
C ARG A 749 -42.84 2.80 51.48
N ARG A 750 -43.09 3.96 52.10
CA ARG A 750 -44.13 4.46 53.05
C ARG A 750 -44.16 6.01 53.01
N PRO A 751 -45.25 6.67 53.47
CA PRO A 751 -45.41 8.13 53.43
C PRO A 751 -44.88 8.82 54.70
N VAL A 752 -44.34 10.03 54.57
CA VAL A 752 -44.03 10.93 55.70
C VAL A 752 -44.95 12.15 55.64
N SER A 753 -45.60 12.38 56.79
CA SER A 753 -46.60 13.40 57.08
C SER A 753 -45.99 14.80 57.17
N ILE A 754 -46.54 15.75 56.41
CA ILE A 754 -46.29 17.21 56.54
C ILE A 754 -47.36 17.81 57.46
N ARG A 755 -46.96 18.58 58.48
CA ARG A 755 -47.86 19.40 59.30
C ARG A 755 -48.04 20.81 58.71
N PRO A 756 -49.20 21.46 58.90
CA PRO A 756 -49.55 22.69 58.21
C PRO A 756 -49.02 23.95 58.93
N GLY A 757 -48.35 24.82 58.16
CA GLY A 757 -47.93 26.15 58.59
C GLY A 757 -48.97 27.22 58.25
N TYR A 758 -49.31 28.01 59.26
CA TYR A 758 -50.30 29.09 59.30
C TYR A 758 -50.02 30.23 58.28
N TYR A 759 -51.06 30.77 57.63
CA TYR A 759 -51.00 31.89 56.69
C TYR A 759 -51.40 33.22 57.38
N PRO A 760 -50.60 34.30 57.27
CA PRO A 760 -51.09 35.67 57.41
C PRO A 760 -51.42 36.30 56.04
N GLN A 761 -52.41 37.18 56.02
CA GLN A 761 -52.95 37.84 54.83
C GLN A 761 -52.00 38.88 54.21
N ALA A 762 -52.04 38.98 52.87
CA ALA A 762 -51.30 39.96 52.07
C ALA A 762 -51.73 41.41 52.40
N GLN A 763 -50.76 42.30 52.60
CA GLN A 763 -51.00 43.73 52.83
C GLN A 763 -50.87 44.52 51.51
N HIS A 764 -51.91 45.27 51.17
CA HIS A 764 -51.88 46.26 50.08
C HIS A 764 -51.28 47.58 50.61
N ILE A 765 -50.25 48.12 49.95
CA ILE A 765 -49.69 49.43 50.27
C ILE A 765 -50.01 50.39 49.11
N LYS A 766 -50.68 51.50 49.45
CA LYS A 766 -50.99 52.60 48.54
C LYS A 766 -49.97 53.72 48.78
N VAL A 767 -49.12 54.02 47.79
CA VAL A 767 -48.08 55.07 47.94
C VAL A 767 -48.67 56.43 47.58
N SER A 768 -48.55 57.40 48.51
CA SER A 768 -49.01 58.78 48.32
C SER A 768 -47.89 59.69 47.80
N SER A 769 -48.28 60.69 47.01
CA SER A 769 -47.39 61.67 46.38
C SER A 769 -47.03 62.81 47.35
N TYR A 770 -45.92 62.69 48.09
CA TYR A 770 -45.32 63.85 48.77
C TYR A 770 -43.80 63.68 48.83
N LEU A 771 -43.08 64.45 48.03
CA LEU A 771 -41.77 65.08 48.27
C LEU A 771 -41.24 65.67 46.95
N ARG A 772 -41.94 66.70 46.43
CA ARG A 772 -41.29 67.77 45.67
C ARG A 772 -40.83 68.81 46.69
N ASN A 773 -39.56 69.21 46.57
CA ASN A 773 -38.87 70.29 47.28
C ASN A 773 -38.16 69.89 48.59
N LEU A 774 -36.85 69.63 48.49
CA LEU A 774 -35.84 70.37 49.25
C LEU A 774 -34.48 70.27 48.54
N SER A 775 -33.80 71.42 48.48
CA SER A 775 -32.66 71.75 47.63
C SER A 775 -31.39 71.94 48.46
N LYS A 776 -30.25 71.55 47.88
CA LYS A 776 -28.87 72.12 47.95
C LYS A 776 -28.39 72.80 49.25
N LYS A 777 -27.30 72.25 49.81
CA LYS A 777 -26.06 72.90 50.38
C LYS A 777 -25.29 71.81 51.17
N GLY A 778 -23.97 71.60 51.13
CA GLY A 778 -22.86 72.19 50.40
C GLY A 778 -21.50 71.61 50.88
N ALA A 779 -20.53 71.57 49.96
CA ALA A 779 -19.09 71.91 50.07
C ALA A 779 -18.03 71.13 50.92
N ARG A 780 -17.00 70.66 50.17
CA ARG A 780 -15.51 70.64 50.36
C ARG A 780 -14.87 69.77 51.48
N GLY A 781 -13.74 69.07 51.30
CA GLY A 781 -12.85 68.84 50.14
C GLY A 781 -11.52 68.14 50.56
N THR A 782 -10.72 67.71 49.55
CA THR A 782 -9.28 67.30 49.54
C THR A 782 -8.89 65.95 50.19
N SER A 783 -7.96 65.10 49.71
CA SER A 783 -6.95 65.12 48.63
C SER A 783 -6.39 63.69 48.37
N GLN A 784 -6.06 63.38 47.11
CA GLN A 784 -5.03 62.49 46.50
C GLN A 784 -4.69 61.12 47.16
N VAL A 785 -4.49 60.01 46.43
CA VAL A 785 -3.37 59.71 45.51
C VAL A 785 -3.74 58.56 44.53
N LYS A 786 -3.09 58.63 43.35
CA LYS A 786 -2.97 57.70 42.20
C LYS A 786 -2.94 56.19 42.52
N ASP A 787 -3.45 55.40 41.58
CA ASP A 787 -2.62 54.42 40.86
C ASP A 787 -3.15 54.14 39.45
N VAL A 788 -2.19 53.97 38.55
CA VAL A 788 -2.27 53.61 37.13
C VAL A 788 -1.67 52.21 37.04
N LEU A 789 -2.33 51.26 36.37
CA LEU A 789 -1.74 50.18 35.56
C LEU A 789 -2.81 49.12 35.19
N SER A 790 -2.80 48.73 33.90
CA SER A 790 -3.05 47.37 33.34
C SER A 790 -4.30 46.58 33.81
N PHE A 791 -5.19 46.06 32.97
CA PHE A 791 -5.15 45.58 31.58
C PHE A 791 -6.46 45.94 30.87
#